data_AF-A0A9D1VHD4-F1
#
_entry.id   AF-A0A9D1VHD4-F1
#
_cell.length_a   1.000
_cell.length_b   1.000
_cell.length_c   1.000
_cell.angle_alpha   90.00
_cell.angle_beta   90.00
_cell.angle_gamma   90.00
#
_symmetry.space_group_name_H-M   'P 1'
#
loop_
_entity.id
_entity.type
_entity.pdbx_description
1 polymer ?
#
loop_
_entity_poly.entity_id
_entity_poly.type
_entity_poly.pdbx_seq_one_letter_code
_entity_poly.pdbx_strand_id
1 'polypeptide(L)'
;MNSKTHYKMYKDGKHWCFMALTLVMFGITIYGSQLTGHAAMQATAGQTVATPSVTSQSNASSAPSQPFVLASGDQNQTDPATAQSTANQQEAVNNNRVPQDTTTQNNQAQANDGHLDSYSMSQSQNGQIQLHATGWHASGQSNDDPYRYMIVYDNTDHREVNRQQLHPQERPDVQTAYPNVDNSRYSGFDITIDLPSYLATHSLSLVSRYSNNNQSGEGNHVDYWFGPLVMDNQNRAHLDSIQSDGKTVTVSGWHASNAAADKTYHYVIVYDQTQGRELARQEVSFGSRSDVLKVFPTIANAGRSGFSATFNVTPEYVNDAIQFISRWTDDPAGNGSSTVDYWFSPINQSNQGHLDSVNLSDGHVRVSGWHADDVSLFAPHHFLIVWDVTQGRQVASSEADVIASSDVAKAYPDLRTAGQSRFNFDLGQLNLHAGDHYQLVSRYSTSADGNGGSGAYVDYWFDMMTLNQSEFYIDGWTPAADKLNVHGWMASDQSTSKLYAYAILLQDGKEIARQELTLTNRPDVANVYPGLYRSLQSGFSVDFAIPANQLTGTLQLVLRFTDDPAGNGSSTVDDWINNLATNASNFDQVNYNNNQVTVSGWHAANAANGKTYQYLIALDAGSHNELHRWQLTAGQDSLQRDDVARVYPWILGSDHSGFNVTLTDIDSIRHKTVIFIHRYTDDAAGNGNYVDAYSAPVTIDQWYWIGNAHYHKNDQGVIDYVLNNADVIGQLPELPTGCEITAVTMMLRYAGCDVNKVQLANEMPRSSDPNQGFVGSPFTNYGYGLWVAPGGVAPVVRAHVGTADIMTGCSIQAIKDKLINRHLVCVWQGNMHGFGTHTITLTGFNDGGFFYNDPWTATKDWMSFGTFYTRWNADAQRALSY
;
A
#
# COMPACT_ATOMS: atom_id res chain seq x y z
N MET A 1 17.95 -8.43 -16.39
CA MET A 1 16.53 -8.03 -16.63
C MET A 1 16.21 -6.90 -15.67
N ASN A 2 15.91 -5.70 -16.17
CA ASN A 2 15.63 -4.53 -15.32
C ASN A 2 14.22 -4.65 -14.72
N SER A 3 14.13 -4.89 -13.41
CA SER A 3 12.87 -4.75 -12.68
C SER A 3 12.57 -3.26 -12.48
N LYS A 4 11.47 -2.77 -13.04
CA LYS A 4 10.93 -1.45 -12.71
C LYS A 4 10.31 -1.54 -11.32
N THR A 5 10.99 -0.97 -10.32
CA THR A 5 10.45 -0.84 -8.96
C THR A 5 9.52 0.36 -8.90
N HIS A 6 8.26 0.15 -8.52
CA HIS A 6 7.30 1.23 -8.29
C HIS A 6 7.26 1.58 -6.80
N TYR A 7 7.46 2.86 -6.48
CA TYR A 7 7.36 3.38 -5.12
C TYR A 7 5.98 3.99 -4.90
N LYS A 8 5.36 3.67 -3.76
CA LYS A 8 4.11 4.29 -3.34
C LYS A 8 4.39 5.20 -2.15
N MET A 9 3.91 6.44 -2.25
CA MET A 9 4.18 7.49 -1.29
C MET A 9 3.06 7.51 -0.25
N TYR A 10 3.43 7.49 1.04
CA TYR A 10 2.49 7.58 2.14
C TYR A 10 2.82 8.80 3.01
N LYS A 11 1.78 9.40 3.57
CA LYS A 11 1.89 10.54 4.47
C LYS A 11 1.29 10.15 5.82
N ASP A 12 2.11 10.22 6.86
CA ASP A 12 1.66 10.15 8.24
C ASP A 12 2.12 11.43 8.96
N GLY A 13 1.15 12.21 9.44
CA GLY A 13 1.38 13.54 10.00
C GLY A 13 2.19 14.48 9.09
N LYS A 14 3.35 14.94 9.58
CA LYS A 14 4.26 15.87 8.87
C LYS A 14 5.42 15.17 8.14
N HIS A 15 5.50 13.84 8.18
CA HIS A 15 6.59 13.08 7.58
C HIS A 15 6.12 12.33 6.34
N TRP A 16 7.05 12.15 5.39
CA TRP A 16 6.85 11.39 4.16
C TRP A 16 7.66 10.11 4.22
N CYS A 17 7.00 8.97 3.97
CA CYS A 17 7.64 7.66 3.93
C CYS A 17 7.47 7.04 2.53
N PHE A 18 8.51 6.36 2.06
CA PHE A 18 8.54 5.69 0.75
C PHE A 18 8.75 4.19 0.96
N MET A 19 7.81 3.38 0.43
CA MET A 19 7.92 1.92 0.47
C MET A 19 8.11 1.39 -0.96
N ALA A 20 9.07 0.48 -1.14
CA ALA A 20 9.28 -0.25 -2.39
C ALA A 20 8.37 -1.48 -2.41
N LEU A 21 7.57 -1.64 -3.47
CA LEU A 21 6.76 -2.84 -3.69
C LEU A 21 7.48 -3.79 -4.65
N THR A 22 7.93 -4.93 -4.14
CA THR A 22 8.45 -6.04 -4.95
C THR A 22 7.36 -7.10 -5.06
N LEU A 23 6.78 -7.25 -6.26
CA LEU A 23 5.72 -8.22 -6.52
C LEU A 23 6.36 -9.55 -6.93
N VAL A 24 6.45 -10.50 -5.98
CA VAL A 24 6.85 -11.88 -6.27
C VAL A 24 5.61 -12.64 -6.74
N MET A 25 5.53 -12.94 -8.03
CA MET A 25 4.48 -13.84 -8.55
C MET A 25 4.76 -15.28 -8.12
N PHE A 26 4.03 -15.77 -7.12
CA PHE A 26 3.90 -17.21 -6.88
C PHE A 26 2.86 -17.78 -7.84
N GLY A 27 3.30 -18.66 -8.75
CA GLY A 27 2.42 -19.48 -9.56
C GLY A 27 1.77 -20.57 -8.71
N ILE A 28 0.51 -20.38 -8.34
CA ILE A 28 -0.30 -21.41 -7.67
C ILE A 28 -0.78 -22.40 -8.74
N THR A 29 -0.31 -23.64 -8.63
CA THR A 29 -0.83 -24.77 -9.40
C THR A 29 -2.01 -25.34 -8.63
N ILE A 30 -3.23 -25.17 -9.15
CA ILE A 30 -4.46 -25.69 -8.55
C ILE A 30 -4.66 -27.14 -9.00
N TYR A 31 -4.58 -28.10 -8.07
CA TYR A 31 -5.20 -29.41 -8.22
C TYR A 31 -6.66 -29.31 -7.74
N GLY A 32 -7.59 -29.64 -8.62
CA GLY A 32 -9.02 -29.59 -8.35
C GLY A 32 -9.55 -30.83 -7.63
N SER A 33 -10.57 -30.62 -6.81
CA SER A 33 -11.60 -31.63 -6.55
C SER A 33 -12.95 -30.92 -6.39
N GLN A 34 -13.91 -31.41 -7.16
CA GLN A 34 -15.28 -30.91 -7.33
C GLN A 34 -16.11 -31.04 -6.05
N LEU A 35 -16.95 -30.06 -5.76
CA LEU A 35 -18.26 -30.27 -5.13
C LEU A 35 -19.27 -29.30 -5.77
N THR A 36 -20.39 -29.88 -6.17
CA THR A 36 -21.41 -29.39 -7.09
C THR A 36 -22.26 -28.25 -6.52
N GLY A 37 -22.52 -27.24 -7.35
CA GLY A 37 -23.45 -26.17 -7.04
C GLY A 37 -24.92 -26.53 -7.28
N HIS A 38 -25.81 -25.75 -6.66
CA HIS A 38 -27.16 -25.49 -7.14
C HIS A 38 -27.37 -23.98 -7.21
N ALA A 39 -27.76 -23.53 -8.41
CA ALA A 39 -28.04 -22.15 -8.76
C ALA A 39 -29.51 -21.81 -8.48
N ALA A 40 -29.77 -20.57 -8.07
CA ALA A 40 -31.07 -19.94 -8.28
C ALA A 40 -30.90 -18.50 -8.77
N MET A 41 -31.63 -18.24 -9.85
CA MET A 41 -31.71 -17.11 -10.76
C MET A 41 -31.75 -15.68 -10.20
N GLN A 42 -31.26 -14.79 -11.06
CA GLN A 42 -31.47 -13.33 -11.13
C GLN A 42 -32.93 -12.89 -10.93
N ALA A 43 -33.10 -11.79 -10.20
CA ALA A 43 -34.23 -10.86 -10.37
C ALA A 43 -33.72 -9.41 -10.42
N THR A 44 -34.37 -8.66 -11.28
CA THR A 44 -33.94 -7.44 -11.95
C THR A 44 -34.02 -6.19 -11.07
N ALA A 45 -33.12 -5.24 -11.33
CA ALA A 45 -33.04 -3.94 -10.67
C ALA A 45 -34.30 -3.06 -10.91
N GLY A 46 -34.84 -2.51 -9.82
CA GLY A 46 -35.80 -1.41 -9.80
C GLY A 46 -35.29 -0.32 -8.85
N GLN A 47 -35.21 0.91 -9.35
CA GLN A 47 -34.66 2.08 -8.70
C GLN A 47 -35.36 2.43 -7.37
N THR A 48 -34.60 2.64 -6.30
CA THR A 48 -35.05 3.33 -5.08
C THR A 48 -34.27 4.62 -4.86
N VAL A 49 -35.05 5.67 -4.63
CA VAL A 49 -34.70 7.07 -4.42
C VAL A 49 -33.92 7.25 -3.11
N ALA A 50 -32.91 8.12 -3.17
CA ALA A 50 -32.00 8.45 -2.08
C ALA A 50 -32.68 9.19 -0.91
N THR A 51 -32.42 8.74 0.31
CA THR A 51 -32.58 9.52 1.55
C THR A 51 -31.19 9.91 2.08
N PRO A 52 -30.95 11.18 2.45
CA PRO A 52 -29.66 11.60 2.99
C PRO A 52 -29.55 11.25 4.48
N SER A 53 -28.46 10.57 4.81
CA SER A 53 -27.90 10.33 6.13
C SER A 53 -27.35 11.62 6.75
N VAL A 54 -27.84 11.97 7.95
CA VAL A 54 -27.28 13.04 8.79
C VAL A 54 -26.30 12.41 9.79
N THR A 55 -25.04 12.83 9.67
CA THR A 55 -23.91 12.54 10.56
C THR A 55 -24.11 13.13 11.96
N SER A 56 -23.97 12.29 12.97
CA SER A 56 -23.81 12.68 14.38
C SER A 56 -22.34 13.01 14.68
N GLN A 57 -22.07 14.26 15.09
CA GLN A 57 -20.86 14.60 15.83
C GLN A 57 -21.27 15.13 17.21
N SER A 58 -20.85 14.38 18.23
CA SER A 58 -20.88 14.75 19.64
C SER A 58 -19.69 15.65 19.98
N ASN A 59 -19.94 16.75 20.69
CA ASN A 59 -18.98 17.28 21.65
C ASN A 59 -19.75 17.95 22.79
N ALA A 60 -19.45 17.51 24.01
CA ALA A 60 -20.07 17.92 25.25
C ALA A 60 -19.21 18.96 25.98
N SER A 61 -19.86 19.90 26.67
CA SER A 61 -19.34 20.48 27.92
C SER A 61 -20.47 21.09 28.77
N SER A 62 -20.62 20.53 30.00
CA SER A 62 -21.00 21.12 31.31
C SER A 62 -21.87 22.39 31.35
N ALA A 63 -22.96 22.52 32.14
CA ALA A 63 -23.13 22.25 33.58
C ALA A 63 -24.64 22.44 33.99
N PRO A 64 -25.06 22.27 35.26
CA PRO A 64 -26.30 21.55 35.64
C PRO A 64 -27.46 22.41 36.19
N SER A 65 -28.67 21.83 36.24
CA SER A 65 -29.68 22.08 37.29
C SER A 65 -30.78 21.01 37.32
N GLN A 66 -30.99 20.43 38.51
CA GLN A 66 -32.20 19.70 38.90
C GLN A 66 -33.19 20.66 39.62
N PRO A 67 -34.30 20.18 40.24
CA PRO A 67 -35.54 19.69 39.64
C PRO A 67 -36.73 20.57 40.12
N PHE A 68 -37.94 20.44 39.56
CA PHE A 68 -39.12 21.00 40.24
C PHE A 68 -40.38 20.14 40.12
N VAL A 69 -41.05 20.06 41.27
CA VAL A 69 -42.11 19.15 41.69
C VAL A 69 -43.47 19.84 41.55
N LEU A 70 -44.50 19.09 41.18
CA LEU A 70 -45.91 19.52 41.25
C LEU A 70 -46.38 19.55 42.70
N ALA A 71 -46.86 20.70 43.17
CA ALA A 71 -47.53 20.85 44.46
C ALA A 71 -48.92 21.50 44.27
N SER A 72 -49.90 20.86 44.90
CA SER A 72 -51.26 21.30 45.21
C SER A 72 -51.31 22.56 46.07
N GLY A 73 -52.39 23.35 45.97
CA GLY A 73 -52.72 24.36 46.99
C GLY A 73 -53.84 25.32 46.62
N ASP A 74 -55.00 25.08 47.21
CA ASP A 74 -56.21 25.91 47.26
C ASP A 74 -56.01 27.19 48.11
N GLN A 75 -56.77 28.26 47.84
CA GLN A 75 -57.39 29.25 48.79
C GLN A 75 -57.61 30.66 48.18
N ASN A 76 -58.91 30.97 48.02
CA ASN A 76 -59.64 32.25 48.09
C ASN A 76 -58.92 33.49 48.69
N GLN A 77 -59.17 34.71 48.15
CA GLN A 77 -60.32 35.57 48.50
C GLN A 77 -60.28 36.99 47.84
N THR A 78 -61.39 37.39 47.17
CA THR A 78 -62.10 38.72 47.13
C THR A 78 -61.39 40.02 46.70
N ASP A 79 -61.94 41.00 45.97
CA ASP A 79 -63.21 41.37 45.25
C ASP A 79 -62.95 42.82 44.67
N PRO A 80 -63.86 43.61 44.03
CA PRO A 80 -65.19 43.33 43.46
C PRO A 80 -65.55 44.00 42.10
N ALA A 81 -66.77 43.64 41.64
CA ALA A 81 -67.72 44.31 40.72
C ALA A 81 -67.54 44.03 39.19
N THR A 82 -68.52 43.48 38.47
CA THR A 82 -69.98 43.66 38.53
C THR A 82 -70.78 42.36 38.38
N ALA A 83 -71.98 42.36 38.99
CA ALA A 83 -72.87 41.23 39.21
C ALA A 83 -74.07 41.17 38.24
N GLN A 84 -74.80 40.04 38.36
CA GLN A 84 -76.14 39.65 37.88
C GLN A 84 -76.13 38.82 36.58
N SER A 85 -76.68 37.59 36.52
CA SER A 85 -77.80 37.00 37.28
C SER A 85 -77.78 35.45 37.31
N THR A 86 -77.92 34.91 38.53
CA THR A 86 -78.67 33.72 39.00
C THR A 86 -78.87 32.45 38.14
N ALA A 87 -78.27 31.36 38.63
CA ALA A 87 -78.89 30.12 39.14
C ALA A 87 -79.98 29.38 38.32
N ASN A 88 -79.65 28.14 37.90
CA ASN A 88 -80.46 26.95 38.21
C ASN A 88 -79.73 25.62 37.92
N GLN A 89 -79.64 24.82 38.99
CA GLN A 89 -79.84 23.37 39.08
C GLN A 89 -78.80 22.37 38.56
N GLN A 90 -78.61 21.39 39.44
CA GLN A 90 -77.85 20.17 39.38
C GLN A 90 -78.82 19.06 38.94
N GLU A 91 -78.65 18.49 37.75
CA GLU A 91 -79.30 17.24 37.30
C GLU A 91 -78.39 16.52 36.28
N ALA A 92 -78.13 15.24 36.57
CA ALA A 92 -77.83 14.10 35.68
C ALA A 92 -76.69 14.12 34.63
N VAL A 93 -75.97 13.00 34.62
CA VAL A 93 -75.13 12.41 33.56
C VAL A 93 -75.79 12.56 32.17
N ASN A 94 -74.98 12.53 31.09
CA ASN A 94 -75.37 12.42 29.68
C ASN A 94 -75.48 13.76 28.92
N ASN A 95 -74.49 14.05 28.09
CA ASN A 95 -74.79 14.76 26.86
C ASN A 95 -73.97 14.15 25.72
N ASN A 96 -74.38 12.94 25.33
CA ASN A 96 -74.10 12.41 23.99
C ASN A 96 -74.88 13.20 22.92
N ARG A 97 -75.60 14.25 23.31
CA ARG A 97 -76.36 15.13 22.44
C ARG A 97 -75.45 16.19 21.81
N VAL A 98 -75.47 16.32 20.49
CA VAL A 98 -74.87 17.48 19.82
C VAL A 98 -75.65 18.77 20.13
N PRO A 99 -75.01 19.95 20.09
CA PRO A 99 -75.71 21.22 20.17
C PRO A 99 -76.76 21.37 19.06
N GLN A 100 -77.73 22.26 19.24
CA GLN A 100 -78.62 22.62 18.15
C GLN A 100 -77.90 23.61 17.23
N ASP A 101 -77.70 23.25 15.97
CA ASP A 101 -77.05 24.09 14.97
C ASP A 101 -78.09 24.98 14.29
N THR A 102 -78.00 26.29 14.56
CA THR A 102 -78.82 27.31 13.90
C THR A 102 -77.99 28.18 12.93
N THR A 103 -76.71 27.82 12.75
CA THR A 103 -75.72 28.61 12.03
C THR A 103 -75.43 28.10 10.63
N THR A 104 -75.59 26.81 10.39
CA THR A 104 -75.45 26.19 9.06
C THR A 104 -76.55 26.66 8.11
N GLN A 105 -76.15 27.25 6.98
CA GLN A 105 -77.08 27.69 5.92
C GLN A 105 -77.13 26.65 4.81
N ASN A 106 -78.34 26.31 4.33
CA ASN A 106 -78.57 25.28 3.30
C ASN A 106 -78.08 23.89 3.69
N ASN A 107 -78.51 23.40 4.86
CA ASN A 107 -78.15 22.07 5.35
C ASN A 107 -78.44 20.97 4.31
N GLN A 108 -77.45 20.13 4.05
CA GLN A 108 -77.57 18.91 3.25
C GLN A 108 -78.16 17.79 4.11
N ALA A 109 -79.48 17.77 4.27
CA ALA A 109 -80.21 16.84 5.14
C ALA A 109 -80.02 15.33 4.83
N GLN A 110 -79.35 14.96 3.73
CA GLN A 110 -79.03 13.59 3.36
C GLN A 110 -77.52 13.26 3.47
N ALA A 111 -76.70 14.20 3.93
CA ALA A 111 -75.27 13.97 4.16
C ALA A 111 -75.08 12.97 5.30
N ASN A 112 -74.17 12.02 5.12
CA ASN A 112 -73.84 10.97 6.09
C ASN A 112 -72.40 10.50 5.82
N ASP A 113 -71.44 11.28 6.29
CA ASP A 113 -70.01 11.09 6.00
C ASP A 113 -69.24 10.85 7.30
N GLY A 114 -68.18 10.05 7.24
CA GLY A 114 -67.38 9.72 8.41
C GLY A 114 -66.02 9.15 8.05
N HIS A 115 -65.11 9.18 9.01
CA HIS A 115 -63.77 8.62 8.89
C HIS A 115 -63.23 8.18 10.26
N LEU A 116 -62.50 7.06 10.29
CA LEU A 116 -61.69 6.66 11.45
C LEU A 116 -60.29 7.23 11.29
N ASP A 117 -59.87 8.08 12.22
CA ASP A 117 -58.54 8.68 12.21
C ASP A 117 -57.49 7.71 12.75
N SER A 118 -57.83 6.96 13.80
CA SER A 118 -56.98 5.90 14.33
C SER A 118 -57.78 4.90 15.17
N TYR A 119 -57.23 3.71 15.34
CA TYR A 119 -57.70 2.74 16.34
C TYR A 119 -56.54 1.90 16.85
N SER A 120 -56.66 1.44 18.10
CA SER A 120 -55.70 0.57 18.76
C SER A 120 -56.40 -0.38 19.72
N MET A 121 -55.72 -1.47 20.04
CA MET A 121 -56.16 -2.50 20.96
C MET A 121 -55.13 -2.67 22.06
N SER A 122 -55.59 -2.71 23.30
CA SER A 122 -54.76 -3.02 24.47
C SER A 122 -55.51 -3.92 25.43
N GLN A 123 -54.84 -4.43 26.45
CA GLN A 123 -55.48 -5.16 27.54
C GLN A 123 -55.52 -4.31 28.81
N SER A 124 -56.68 -4.26 29.44
CA SER A 124 -56.83 -3.69 30.77
C SER A 124 -56.12 -4.55 31.82
N GLN A 125 -55.93 -4.00 33.03
CA GLN A 125 -55.36 -4.74 34.16
C GLN A 125 -56.20 -6.00 34.52
N ASN A 126 -57.49 -5.99 34.17
CA ASN A 126 -58.44 -7.08 34.44
C ASN A 126 -58.54 -8.08 33.26
N GLY A 127 -57.71 -7.95 32.22
CA GLY A 127 -57.66 -8.87 31.08
C GLY A 127 -58.72 -8.63 30.01
N GLN A 128 -59.52 -7.55 30.10
CA GLN A 128 -60.44 -7.15 29.04
C GLN A 128 -59.69 -6.44 27.91
N ILE A 129 -60.19 -6.56 26.69
CA ILE A 129 -59.67 -5.80 25.57
C ILE A 129 -60.20 -4.38 25.66
N GLN A 130 -59.34 -3.40 25.42
CA GLN A 130 -59.67 -2.00 25.25
C GLN A 130 -59.46 -1.61 23.80
N LEU A 131 -60.56 -1.43 23.07
CA LEU A 131 -60.55 -0.86 21.73
C LEU A 131 -60.64 0.66 21.85
N HIS A 132 -59.55 1.34 21.57
CA HIS A 132 -59.50 2.80 21.48
C HIS A 132 -59.67 3.21 20.02
N ALA A 133 -60.54 4.18 19.74
CA ALA A 133 -60.78 4.68 18.40
C ALA A 133 -61.05 6.19 18.41
N THR A 134 -60.51 6.87 17.42
CA THR A 134 -60.76 8.29 17.16
C THR A 134 -61.21 8.49 15.73
N GLY A 135 -62.02 9.52 15.49
CA GLY A 135 -62.55 9.78 14.16
C GLY A 135 -63.63 10.85 14.17
N TRP A 136 -64.44 10.87 13.13
CA TRP A 136 -65.59 11.74 13.01
C TRP A 136 -66.72 11.11 12.19
N HIS A 137 -67.95 11.56 12.44
CA HIS A 137 -69.14 11.23 11.67
C HIS A 137 -70.03 12.48 11.65
N ALA A 138 -70.24 13.06 10.48
CA ALA A 138 -71.07 14.22 10.24
C ALA A 138 -72.34 13.81 9.48
N SER A 139 -73.50 14.18 10.02
CA SER A 139 -74.80 13.87 9.41
C SER A 139 -75.68 15.10 9.34
N GLY A 140 -76.32 15.31 8.18
CA GLY A 140 -77.28 16.39 7.99
C GLY A 140 -78.55 16.24 8.82
N GLN A 141 -78.75 15.10 9.47
CA GLN A 141 -79.89 14.82 10.37
C GLN A 141 -79.57 15.07 11.85
N SER A 142 -78.35 15.55 12.16
CA SER A 142 -77.86 15.71 13.54
C SER A 142 -78.69 16.66 14.41
N ASN A 143 -79.47 17.56 13.82
CA ASN A 143 -80.41 18.42 14.54
C ASN A 143 -81.71 17.68 14.95
N ASP A 144 -82.19 16.75 14.11
CA ASP A 144 -83.41 15.96 14.35
C ASP A 144 -83.12 14.72 15.21
N ASP A 145 -81.93 14.13 15.04
CA ASP A 145 -81.44 12.93 15.73
C ASP A 145 -80.19 13.24 16.58
N PRO A 146 -80.28 14.07 17.64
CA PRO A 146 -79.10 14.71 18.21
C PRO A 146 -78.24 13.82 19.12
N TYR A 147 -78.71 12.63 19.53
CA TYR A 147 -78.01 11.77 20.48
C TYR A 147 -77.06 10.80 19.78
N ARG A 148 -75.80 10.75 20.22
CA ARG A 148 -74.75 9.96 19.58
C ARG A 148 -74.43 8.67 20.32
N TYR A 149 -74.15 7.63 19.56
CA TYR A 149 -73.72 6.33 20.06
C TYR A 149 -72.57 5.79 19.21
N MET A 150 -71.70 5.01 19.83
CA MET A 150 -70.75 4.12 19.17
C MET A 150 -71.17 2.69 19.44
N ILE A 151 -71.32 1.91 18.38
CA ILE A 151 -71.68 0.50 18.42
C ILE A 151 -70.49 -0.31 17.91
N VAL A 152 -70.15 -1.37 18.63
CA VAL A 152 -69.21 -2.40 18.17
C VAL A 152 -70.04 -3.56 17.63
N TYR A 153 -69.93 -3.78 16.32
CA TYR A 153 -70.57 -4.88 15.63
C TYR A 153 -69.54 -5.97 15.35
N ASP A 154 -69.85 -7.20 15.74
CA ASP A 154 -69.04 -8.36 15.42
C ASP A 154 -69.52 -8.97 14.11
N ASN A 155 -68.70 -8.84 13.08
CA ASN A 155 -68.97 -9.40 11.76
C ASN A 155 -68.78 -10.93 11.73
N THR A 156 -68.07 -11.52 12.70
CA THR A 156 -67.88 -12.96 12.83
C THR A 156 -69.15 -13.63 13.38
N ASP A 157 -69.71 -13.09 14.47
CA ASP A 157 -70.94 -13.60 15.10
C ASP A 157 -72.24 -12.96 14.55
N HIS A 158 -72.11 -11.97 13.66
CA HIS A 158 -73.21 -11.19 13.08
C HIS A 158 -74.13 -10.51 14.12
N ARG A 159 -73.56 -9.93 15.18
CA ARG A 159 -74.32 -9.27 16.24
C ARG A 159 -73.64 -8.03 16.79
N GLU A 160 -74.45 -7.16 17.35
CA GLU A 160 -73.96 -6.08 18.22
C GLU A 160 -73.39 -6.68 19.52
N VAL A 161 -72.20 -6.24 19.88
CA VAL A 161 -71.48 -6.70 21.08
C VAL A 161 -71.54 -5.65 22.19
N ASN A 162 -71.37 -4.39 21.83
CA ASN A 162 -71.32 -3.28 22.77
C ASN A 162 -71.92 -2.03 22.12
N ARG A 163 -72.58 -1.22 22.94
CA ARG A 163 -73.05 0.11 22.60
C ARG A 163 -72.73 1.06 23.73
N GLN A 164 -72.10 2.17 23.37
CA GLN A 164 -71.69 3.20 24.30
C GLN A 164 -72.16 4.57 23.81
N GLN A 165 -72.66 5.38 24.75
CA GLN A 165 -72.99 6.78 24.46
C GLN A 165 -71.71 7.54 24.06
N LEU A 166 -71.79 8.33 23.00
CA LEU A 166 -70.64 8.99 22.38
C LEU A 166 -70.69 10.49 22.68
N HIS A 167 -69.68 11.02 23.38
CA HIS A 167 -69.60 12.45 23.63
C HIS A 167 -69.11 13.19 22.38
N PRO A 168 -69.84 14.23 21.92
CA PRO A 168 -69.41 15.02 20.77
C PRO A 168 -68.06 15.71 21.02
N GLN A 169 -67.12 15.55 20.09
CA GLN A 169 -65.83 16.26 20.09
C GLN A 169 -65.77 17.29 18.96
N GLU A 170 -65.11 18.42 19.23
CA GLU A 170 -64.95 19.46 18.21
C GLU A 170 -63.93 19.07 17.12
N ARG A 171 -64.32 19.30 15.87
CA ARG A 171 -63.57 19.08 14.64
C ARG A 171 -63.72 20.26 13.68
N PRO A 172 -63.01 21.38 13.93
CA PRO A 172 -63.06 22.55 13.06
C PRO A 172 -62.63 22.25 11.62
N ASP A 173 -61.76 21.27 11.43
CA ASP A 173 -61.34 20.74 10.13
C ASP A 173 -62.51 20.09 9.37
N VAL A 174 -63.32 19.27 10.05
CA VAL A 174 -64.52 18.66 9.46
C VAL A 174 -65.57 19.73 9.15
N GLN A 175 -65.76 20.73 10.03
CA GLN A 175 -66.63 21.87 9.74
C GLN A 175 -66.22 22.65 8.50
N THR A 176 -64.91 22.78 8.27
CA THR A 176 -64.38 23.48 7.09
C THR A 176 -64.61 22.68 5.81
N ALA A 177 -64.48 21.35 5.86
CA ALA A 177 -64.71 20.47 4.71
C ALA A 177 -66.21 20.25 4.41
N TYR A 178 -67.05 20.22 5.44
CA TYR A 178 -68.49 20.00 5.38
C TYR A 178 -69.26 21.19 5.99
N PRO A 179 -69.14 22.40 5.40
CA PRO A 179 -69.71 23.62 5.98
C PRO A 179 -71.24 23.69 5.90
N ASN A 180 -71.85 22.87 5.04
CA ASN A 180 -73.29 22.82 4.82
C ASN A 180 -73.94 21.56 5.45
N VAL A 181 -73.30 20.96 6.45
CA VAL A 181 -73.83 19.79 7.18
C VAL A 181 -73.99 20.19 8.64
N ASP A 182 -75.21 20.10 9.15
CA ASP A 182 -75.53 20.49 10.53
C ASP A 182 -74.60 19.79 11.53
N ASN A 183 -74.08 20.56 12.49
CA ASN A 183 -73.16 20.10 13.55
C ASN A 183 -71.89 19.39 13.05
N SER A 184 -71.42 19.62 11.82
CA SER A 184 -70.16 19.02 11.35
C SER A 184 -68.96 19.41 12.22
N ARG A 185 -69.01 20.56 12.92
CA ARG A 185 -68.05 20.91 13.99
C ARG A 185 -68.05 19.95 15.17
N TYR A 186 -69.16 19.32 15.55
CA TYR A 186 -69.25 18.41 16.71
C TYR A 186 -69.30 16.92 16.31
N SER A 187 -68.82 16.62 15.10
CA SER A 187 -68.79 15.29 14.50
C SER A 187 -67.75 14.34 15.09
N GLY A 188 -66.73 14.88 15.79
CA GLY A 188 -65.60 14.11 16.26
C GLY A 188 -65.93 13.13 17.39
N PHE A 189 -65.11 12.09 17.53
CA PHE A 189 -65.11 11.20 18.68
C PHE A 189 -63.71 10.75 19.07
N ASP A 190 -63.56 10.47 20.36
CA ASP A 190 -62.43 9.79 20.98
C ASP A 190 -63.03 8.88 22.06
N ILE A 191 -62.92 7.57 21.86
CA ILE A 191 -63.61 6.59 22.69
C ILE A 191 -62.73 5.35 22.95
N THR A 192 -62.79 4.86 24.19
CA THR A 192 -62.29 3.55 24.58
C THR A 192 -63.48 2.67 24.97
N ILE A 193 -63.54 1.47 24.39
CA ILE A 193 -64.61 0.49 24.62
C ILE A 193 -63.98 -0.77 25.19
N ASP A 194 -64.44 -1.17 26.38
CA ASP A 194 -64.06 -2.45 26.97
C ASP A 194 -64.85 -3.59 26.30
N LEU A 195 -64.11 -4.59 25.81
CA LEU A 195 -64.62 -5.75 25.09
C LEU A 195 -64.14 -7.05 25.77
N PRO A 196 -64.96 -8.12 25.74
CA PRO A 196 -64.51 -9.45 26.14
C PRO A 196 -63.27 -9.92 25.35
N SER A 197 -62.33 -10.58 26.03
CA SER A 197 -61.02 -10.98 25.47
C SER A 197 -61.08 -11.95 24.29
N TYR A 198 -62.11 -12.78 24.19
CA TYR A 198 -62.27 -13.70 23.06
C TYR A 198 -62.47 -12.98 21.72
N LEU A 199 -62.88 -11.70 21.74
CA LEU A 199 -63.15 -10.92 20.54
C LEU A 199 -61.89 -10.37 19.86
N ALA A 200 -60.69 -10.50 20.45
CA ALA A 200 -59.46 -10.00 19.84
C ALA A 200 -59.20 -10.57 18.43
N THR A 201 -59.68 -11.80 18.18
CA THR A 201 -59.50 -12.49 16.90
C THR A 201 -60.70 -12.33 15.95
N HIS A 202 -61.80 -11.74 16.42
CA HIS A 202 -63.01 -11.54 15.64
C HIS A 202 -62.86 -10.35 14.66
N SER A 203 -63.66 -10.36 13.60
CA SER A 203 -63.75 -9.22 12.69
C SER A 203 -64.73 -8.20 13.25
N LEU A 204 -64.24 -7.08 13.79
CA LEU A 204 -65.08 -6.05 14.41
C LEU A 204 -65.28 -4.85 13.47
N SER A 205 -66.47 -4.27 13.47
CA SER A 205 -66.79 -2.99 12.82
C SER A 205 -67.23 -1.97 13.86
N LEU A 206 -66.87 -0.71 13.67
CA LEU A 206 -67.44 0.40 14.42
C LEU A 206 -68.59 1.04 13.63
N VAL A 207 -69.66 1.35 14.33
CA VAL A 207 -70.82 2.07 13.78
C VAL A 207 -71.06 3.30 14.64
N SER A 208 -70.91 4.49 14.06
CA SER A 208 -71.31 5.72 14.72
C SER A 208 -72.77 6.03 14.36
N ARG A 209 -73.61 6.22 15.37
CA ARG A 209 -75.04 6.47 15.21
C ARG A 209 -75.43 7.84 15.76
N TYR A 210 -76.27 8.56 15.02
CA TYR A 210 -77.11 9.66 15.51
C TYR A 210 -78.54 9.13 15.70
N SER A 211 -79.20 9.45 16.82
CA SER A 211 -80.57 9.01 17.10
C SER A 211 -81.39 10.08 17.83
N ASN A 212 -82.70 10.08 17.63
CA ASN A 212 -83.63 10.85 18.44
C ASN A 212 -83.95 10.23 19.82
N ASN A 213 -83.44 9.03 20.13
CA ASN A 213 -83.69 8.34 21.39
C ASN A 213 -82.45 8.38 22.31
N ASN A 214 -82.53 9.18 23.38
CA ASN A 214 -81.45 9.36 24.38
C ASN A 214 -81.19 8.13 25.28
N GLN A 215 -82.15 7.22 25.40
CA GLN A 215 -82.04 6.11 26.35
C GLN A 215 -81.39 4.90 25.70
N SER A 216 -81.91 4.45 24.57
CA SER A 216 -81.40 3.26 23.89
C SER A 216 -80.62 3.54 22.61
N GLY A 217 -80.82 4.69 21.96
CA GLY A 217 -80.35 4.91 20.59
C GLY A 217 -81.12 4.10 19.53
N GLU A 218 -82.24 3.46 19.90
CA GLU A 218 -83.12 2.65 19.03
C GLU A 218 -84.40 3.41 18.66
N GLY A 219 -84.26 4.62 18.12
CA GLY A 219 -85.37 5.43 17.58
C GLY A 219 -85.25 5.61 16.06
N ASN A 220 -85.68 6.77 15.55
CA ASN A 220 -85.16 7.20 14.26
C ASN A 220 -83.67 7.46 14.43
N HIS A 221 -82.89 7.04 13.44
CA HIS A 221 -81.45 7.12 13.51
C HIS A 221 -80.80 7.06 12.12
N VAL A 222 -79.56 7.52 12.08
CA VAL A 222 -78.65 7.43 10.94
C VAL A 222 -77.31 6.88 11.39
N ASP A 223 -76.85 5.87 10.66
CA ASP A 223 -75.64 5.11 10.94
C ASP A 223 -74.57 5.39 9.90
N TYR A 224 -73.35 5.53 10.39
CA TYR A 224 -72.15 5.47 9.56
C TYR A 224 -71.32 4.26 9.96
N TRP A 225 -71.10 3.36 9.01
CA TRP A 225 -70.32 2.14 9.17
C TRP A 225 -68.89 2.39 8.70
N PHE A 226 -67.90 2.28 9.60
CA PHE A 226 -66.49 2.50 9.24
C PHE A 226 -65.82 1.28 8.56
N GLY A 227 -66.59 0.22 8.29
CA GLY A 227 -66.10 -1.07 7.78
C GLY A 227 -65.37 -1.91 8.84
N PRO A 228 -64.98 -3.15 8.50
CA PRO A 228 -64.21 -4.00 9.39
C PRO A 228 -62.85 -3.40 9.72
N LEU A 229 -62.51 -3.35 11.00
CA LEU A 229 -61.21 -2.93 11.49
C LEU A 229 -60.13 -3.92 11.04
N VAL A 230 -58.98 -3.39 10.60
CA VAL A 230 -57.85 -4.20 10.17
C VAL A 230 -56.96 -4.48 11.39
N MET A 231 -57.18 -5.63 12.01
CA MET A 231 -56.40 -6.09 13.16
C MET A 231 -55.21 -6.95 12.74
N ASP A 232 -54.08 -6.84 13.46
CA ASP A 232 -52.94 -7.71 13.26
C ASP A 232 -53.15 -9.03 14.01
N ASN A 233 -53.59 -10.06 13.28
CA ASN A 233 -53.81 -11.40 13.84
C ASN A 233 -52.59 -12.33 13.67
N GLN A 234 -51.40 -11.79 13.38
CA GLN A 234 -50.19 -12.61 13.29
C GLN A 234 -49.71 -13.08 14.67
N ASN A 235 -49.01 -14.20 14.67
CA ASN A 235 -48.28 -14.69 15.84
C ASN A 235 -46.84 -14.16 15.77
N ARG A 236 -46.49 -13.18 16.61
CA ARG A 236 -45.20 -12.48 16.54
C ARG A 236 -44.44 -12.65 17.84
N ALA A 237 -43.14 -12.90 17.74
CA ALA A 237 -42.26 -12.94 18.90
C ALA A 237 -40.81 -12.64 18.52
N HIS A 238 -40.00 -12.29 19.51
CA HIS A 238 -38.56 -12.12 19.37
C HIS A 238 -37.85 -12.47 20.69
N LEU A 239 -36.63 -13.01 20.59
CA LEU A 239 -35.74 -13.16 21.73
C LEU A 239 -34.81 -11.96 21.79
N ASP A 240 -34.88 -11.21 22.89
CA ASP A 240 -34.02 -10.05 23.10
C ASP A 240 -32.64 -10.46 23.62
N SER A 241 -32.56 -11.54 24.41
CA SER A 241 -31.31 -11.97 25.02
C SER A 241 -31.34 -13.45 25.42
N ILE A 242 -30.20 -14.12 25.26
CA ILE A 242 -29.88 -15.40 25.90
C ILE A 242 -28.53 -15.23 26.60
N GLN A 243 -28.49 -15.42 27.92
CA GLN A 243 -27.29 -15.25 28.73
C GLN A 243 -27.09 -16.48 29.61
N SER A 244 -25.83 -16.86 29.83
CA SER A 244 -25.46 -17.93 30.75
C SER A 244 -24.55 -17.38 31.85
N ASP A 245 -24.78 -17.79 33.09
CA ASP A 245 -23.85 -17.57 34.21
C ASP A 245 -22.98 -18.80 34.50
N GLY A 246 -22.99 -19.79 33.59
CA GLY A 246 -22.31 -21.07 33.72
C GLY A 246 -23.04 -22.11 34.57
N LYS A 247 -24.16 -21.74 35.21
CA LYS A 247 -25.05 -22.66 35.94
C LYS A 247 -26.47 -22.65 35.40
N THR A 248 -26.92 -21.48 34.95
CA THR A 248 -28.26 -21.21 34.48
C THR A 248 -28.22 -20.42 33.18
N VAL A 249 -29.21 -20.65 32.33
CA VAL A 249 -29.43 -19.89 31.10
C VAL A 249 -30.69 -19.04 31.29
N THR A 250 -30.53 -17.72 31.18
CA THR A 250 -31.62 -16.75 31.22
C THR A 250 -31.97 -16.29 29.82
N VAL A 251 -33.25 -16.42 29.46
CA VAL A 251 -33.82 -16.05 28.16
C VAL A 251 -34.91 -15.00 28.36
N SER A 252 -34.81 -13.90 27.62
CA SER A 252 -35.82 -12.84 27.63
C SER A 252 -36.22 -12.44 26.22
N GLY A 253 -37.43 -11.91 26.09
CA GLY A 253 -38.01 -11.58 24.79
C GLY A 253 -39.42 -11.05 24.91
N TRP A 254 -40.17 -11.10 23.81
CA TRP A 254 -41.59 -10.80 23.76
C TRP A 254 -42.36 -11.74 22.84
N HIS A 255 -43.66 -11.95 23.11
CA HIS A 255 -44.57 -12.75 22.30
C HIS A 255 -45.97 -12.12 22.28
N ALA A 256 -46.33 -11.51 21.16
CA ALA A 256 -47.56 -10.75 20.95
C ALA A 256 -48.46 -11.41 19.89
N SER A 257 -49.71 -11.67 20.25
CA SER A 257 -50.73 -12.19 19.34
C SER A 257 -52.13 -11.96 19.90
N ASN A 258 -53.07 -11.57 19.02
CA ASN A 258 -54.48 -11.48 19.40
C ASN A 258 -55.08 -12.83 19.83
N ALA A 259 -54.55 -13.95 19.35
CA ALA A 259 -54.97 -15.28 19.78
C ALA A 259 -54.58 -15.59 21.24
N ALA A 260 -53.64 -14.83 21.82
CA ALA A 260 -53.25 -14.95 23.22
C ALA A 260 -54.10 -14.07 24.14
N ALA A 261 -55.03 -13.27 23.60
CA ALA A 261 -55.71 -12.25 24.38
C ALA A 261 -56.64 -12.80 25.46
N ASP A 262 -57.18 -14.00 25.24
CA ASP A 262 -58.02 -14.76 26.17
C ASP A 262 -57.21 -15.74 27.03
N LYS A 263 -55.88 -15.78 26.89
CA LYS A 263 -54.99 -16.73 27.58
C LYS A 263 -54.52 -16.20 28.92
N THR A 264 -54.64 -17.02 29.96
CA THR A 264 -54.31 -16.61 31.34
C THR A 264 -52.83 -16.83 31.71
N TYR A 265 -52.17 -17.84 31.15
CA TYR A 265 -50.81 -18.25 31.53
C TYR A 265 -49.84 -18.10 30.38
N HIS A 266 -48.59 -17.73 30.71
CA HIS A 266 -47.48 -17.62 29.78
C HIS A 266 -46.33 -18.49 30.27
N TYR A 267 -45.84 -19.40 29.42
CA TYR A 267 -44.71 -20.27 29.70
C TYR A 267 -43.58 -20.04 28.71
N VAL A 268 -42.35 -20.13 29.20
CA VAL A 268 -41.17 -20.37 28.36
C VAL A 268 -40.74 -21.82 28.57
N ILE A 269 -40.46 -22.53 27.48
CA ILE A 269 -40.13 -23.95 27.48
C ILE A 269 -38.77 -24.14 26.80
N VAL A 270 -37.93 -24.98 27.38
CA VAL A 270 -36.68 -25.47 26.78
C VAL A 270 -36.97 -26.82 26.15
N TYR A 271 -36.76 -26.91 24.84
CA TYR A 271 -37.00 -28.10 24.05
C TYR A 271 -35.69 -28.56 23.41
N ASP A 272 -35.40 -29.84 23.55
CA ASP A 272 -34.30 -30.50 22.88
C ASP A 272 -34.82 -31.11 21.58
N GLN A 273 -34.44 -30.51 20.45
CA GLN A 273 -34.82 -31.02 19.12
C GLN A 273 -34.09 -32.32 18.77
N THR A 274 -32.85 -32.49 19.25
CA THR A 274 -32.05 -33.70 18.99
C THR A 274 -32.72 -34.92 19.61
N GLN A 275 -33.16 -34.80 20.86
CA GLN A 275 -33.80 -35.88 21.61
C GLN A 275 -35.34 -35.90 21.44
N GLY A 276 -35.92 -34.86 20.84
CA GLY A 276 -37.36 -34.75 20.59
C GLY A 276 -38.19 -34.65 21.88
N ARG A 277 -37.67 -33.98 22.91
CA ARG A 277 -38.34 -33.87 24.22
C ARG A 277 -38.18 -32.50 24.85
N GLU A 278 -39.16 -32.16 25.70
CA GLU A 278 -39.05 -31.03 26.60
C GLU A 278 -38.07 -31.32 27.74
N LEU A 279 -37.20 -30.35 28.03
CA LEU A 279 -36.25 -30.43 29.15
C LEU A 279 -36.81 -29.74 30.40
N ALA A 280 -37.38 -28.55 30.22
CA ALA A 280 -37.92 -27.75 31.32
C ALA A 280 -38.95 -26.74 30.81
N ARG A 281 -39.81 -26.27 31.71
CA ARG A 281 -40.70 -25.12 31.48
C ARG A 281 -40.74 -24.22 32.71
N GLN A 282 -41.02 -22.94 32.48
CA GLN A 282 -41.20 -21.96 33.53
C GLN A 282 -42.36 -21.03 33.18
N GLU A 283 -43.28 -20.84 34.12
CA GLU A 283 -44.31 -19.80 34.03
C GLU A 283 -43.64 -18.43 34.22
N VAL A 284 -43.98 -17.47 33.36
CA VAL A 284 -43.40 -16.13 33.34
C VAL A 284 -44.47 -15.08 33.62
N SER A 285 -44.06 -14.01 34.30
CA SER A 285 -44.93 -12.86 34.51
C SER A 285 -44.95 -11.95 33.28
N PHE A 286 -46.06 -11.23 33.11
CA PHE A 286 -46.25 -10.33 31.97
C PHE A 286 -45.35 -9.09 32.06
N GLY A 287 -44.32 -9.03 31.21
CA GLY A 287 -43.41 -7.90 31.09
C GLY A 287 -44.00 -6.77 30.24
N SER A 288 -43.81 -5.52 30.69
CA SER A 288 -44.26 -4.33 29.94
C SER A 288 -43.39 -4.05 28.72
N ARG A 289 -44.01 -3.80 27.56
CA ARG A 289 -43.36 -3.56 26.26
C ARG A 289 -44.06 -2.44 25.46
N SER A 290 -43.86 -1.21 25.89
CA SER A 290 -44.41 -0.03 25.20
C SER A 290 -43.83 0.16 23.79
N ASP A 291 -42.61 -0.30 23.55
CA ASP A 291 -41.95 -0.37 22.25
C ASP A 291 -42.70 -1.30 21.28
N VAL A 292 -43.09 -2.50 21.74
CA VAL A 292 -43.85 -3.46 20.94
C VAL A 292 -45.26 -2.95 20.66
N LEU A 293 -45.94 -2.38 21.67
CA LEU A 293 -47.28 -1.77 21.50
C LEU A 293 -47.27 -0.63 20.48
N LYS A 294 -46.23 0.19 20.45
CA LYS A 294 -46.12 1.30 19.48
C LYS A 294 -46.01 0.80 18.05
N VAL A 295 -45.35 -0.33 17.81
CA VAL A 295 -45.17 -0.93 16.48
C VAL A 295 -46.39 -1.76 16.08
N PHE A 296 -47.01 -2.46 17.03
CA PHE A 296 -48.17 -3.32 16.80
C PHE A 296 -49.38 -2.88 17.66
N PRO A 297 -49.97 -1.70 17.37
CA PRO A 297 -51.01 -1.10 18.20
C PRO A 297 -52.34 -1.83 18.13
N THR A 298 -52.55 -2.76 17.20
CA THR A 298 -53.79 -3.54 17.05
C THR A 298 -53.69 -4.96 17.61
N ILE A 299 -52.61 -5.28 18.34
CA ILE A 299 -52.45 -6.53 19.08
C ILE A 299 -52.72 -6.29 20.57
N ALA A 300 -53.77 -6.91 21.11
CA ALA A 300 -54.27 -6.67 22.46
C ALA A 300 -53.20 -6.81 23.55
N ASN A 301 -52.38 -7.86 23.49
CA ASN A 301 -51.37 -8.15 24.51
C ASN A 301 -50.00 -7.52 24.21
N ALA A 302 -49.83 -6.73 23.15
CA ALA A 302 -48.51 -6.20 22.73
C ALA A 302 -47.79 -5.44 23.85
N GLY A 303 -48.52 -4.60 24.60
CA GLY A 303 -47.96 -3.84 25.72
C GLY A 303 -47.55 -4.69 26.94
N ARG A 304 -47.97 -5.95 27.01
CA ARG A 304 -47.71 -6.90 28.11
C ARG A 304 -47.03 -8.19 27.62
N SER A 305 -46.44 -8.15 26.43
CA SER A 305 -45.92 -9.31 25.72
C SER A 305 -44.55 -9.78 26.19
N GLY A 306 -43.87 -9.01 27.05
CA GLY A 306 -42.50 -9.29 27.47
C GLY A 306 -42.42 -10.48 28.42
N PHE A 307 -41.29 -11.20 28.38
CA PHE A 307 -41.01 -12.30 29.30
C PHE A 307 -39.53 -12.38 29.66
N SER A 308 -39.24 -13.07 30.77
CA SER A 308 -37.91 -13.50 31.18
C SER A 308 -38.00 -14.81 31.96
N ALA A 309 -37.21 -15.82 31.59
CA ALA A 309 -37.16 -17.13 32.23
C ALA A 309 -35.72 -17.58 32.43
N THR A 310 -35.46 -18.35 33.49
CA THR A 310 -34.13 -18.82 33.86
C THR A 310 -34.16 -20.32 34.11
N PHE A 311 -33.34 -21.06 33.38
CA PHE A 311 -33.34 -22.52 33.40
C PHE A 311 -32.00 -23.06 33.88
N ASN A 312 -32.04 -24.11 34.69
CA ASN A 312 -30.88 -24.95 34.99
C ASN A 312 -30.67 -25.92 33.83
N VAL A 313 -30.06 -25.47 32.74
CA VAL A 313 -29.70 -26.35 31.61
C VAL A 313 -28.28 -26.84 31.85
N THR A 314 -28.10 -28.16 31.97
CA THR A 314 -26.82 -28.75 32.33
C THR A 314 -25.87 -28.87 31.13
N PRO A 315 -24.55 -28.97 31.37
CA PRO A 315 -23.56 -29.11 30.30
C PRO A 315 -23.70 -30.37 29.43
N GLU A 316 -24.55 -31.34 29.81
CA GLU A 316 -24.81 -32.56 29.03
C GLU A 316 -25.47 -32.28 27.65
N TYR A 317 -26.08 -31.11 27.48
CA TYR A 317 -26.79 -30.70 26.26
C TYR A 317 -25.92 -29.88 25.29
N VAL A 318 -24.62 -29.76 25.54
CA VAL A 318 -23.69 -28.90 24.77
C VAL A 318 -23.66 -29.23 23.26
N ASN A 319 -23.99 -30.47 22.89
CA ASN A 319 -24.05 -30.94 21.50
C ASN A 319 -25.48 -31.04 20.95
N ASP A 320 -26.50 -30.72 21.74
CA ASP A 320 -27.90 -30.86 21.37
C ASP A 320 -28.47 -29.58 20.74
N ALA A 321 -29.45 -29.73 19.87
CA ALA A 321 -30.15 -28.61 19.23
C ALA A 321 -31.23 -28.06 20.18
N ILE A 322 -30.79 -27.23 21.12
CA ILE A 322 -31.67 -26.62 22.11
C ILE A 322 -32.47 -25.47 21.49
N GLN A 323 -33.77 -25.45 21.74
CA GLN A 323 -34.71 -24.47 21.23
C GLN A 323 -35.60 -23.95 22.36
N PHE A 324 -35.98 -22.68 22.29
CA PHE A 324 -36.93 -22.08 23.23
C PHE A 324 -38.30 -21.92 22.58
N ILE A 325 -39.35 -22.17 23.35
CA ILE A 325 -40.74 -21.98 22.95
C ILE A 325 -41.38 -21.00 23.91
N SER A 326 -42.10 -20.01 23.38
CA SER A 326 -42.97 -19.13 24.14
C SER A 326 -44.41 -19.58 23.94
N ARG A 327 -45.12 -19.94 25.03
CA ARG A 327 -46.46 -20.54 24.98
C ARG A 327 -47.45 -19.73 25.81
N TRP A 328 -48.53 -19.28 25.19
CA TRP A 328 -49.72 -18.80 25.89
C TRP A 328 -50.76 -19.91 26.00
N THR A 329 -51.40 -20.05 27.17
CA THR A 329 -52.37 -21.12 27.43
C THR A 329 -53.32 -20.76 28.57
N ASP A 330 -54.47 -21.44 28.62
CA ASP A 330 -55.44 -21.35 29.72
C ASP A 330 -55.27 -22.47 30.76
N ASP A 331 -54.37 -23.42 30.51
CA ASP A 331 -54.06 -24.49 31.45
C ASP A 331 -53.05 -24.03 32.50
N PRO A 332 -53.39 -24.04 33.81
CA PRO A 332 -52.46 -23.73 34.89
C PRO A 332 -51.20 -24.61 34.95
N ALA A 333 -51.17 -25.75 34.25
CA ALA A 333 -49.98 -26.60 34.13
C ALA A 333 -49.21 -26.41 32.81
N GLY A 334 -49.74 -25.60 31.88
CA GLY A 334 -49.15 -25.35 30.56
C GLY A 334 -49.27 -26.49 29.55
N ASN A 335 -50.12 -27.50 29.80
CA ASN A 335 -50.31 -28.70 28.97
C ASN A 335 -51.62 -28.67 28.15
N GLY A 336 -52.32 -27.54 28.13
CA GLY A 336 -53.61 -27.42 27.46
C GLY A 336 -53.50 -27.71 25.96
N SER A 337 -54.61 -28.16 25.36
CA SER A 337 -54.71 -28.33 23.90
C SER A 337 -55.00 -27.02 23.15
N SER A 338 -55.31 -25.95 23.88
CA SER A 338 -55.51 -24.59 23.36
C SER A 338 -54.29 -23.75 23.73
N THR A 339 -53.31 -23.70 22.83
CA THR A 339 -52.06 -22.95 23.03
C THR A 339 -51.79 -22.02 21.85
N VAL A 340 -51.12 -20.91 22.14
CA VAL A 340 -50.48 -20.06 21.14
C VAL A 340 -48.98 -20.17 21.37
N ASP A 341 -48.34 -20.96 20.52
CA ASP A 341 -46.92 -21.27 20.64
C ASP A 341 -46.12 -20.48 19.59
N TYR A 342 -45.00 -19.92 20.03
CA TYR A 342 -43.97 -19.41 19.14
C TYR A 342 -42.68 -20.17 19.37
N TRP A 343 -42.19 -20.83 18.32
CA TRP A 343 -40.95 -21.60 18.32
C TRP A 343 -39.82 -20.70 17.83
N PHE A 344 -38.91 -20.30 18.72
CA PHE A 344 -37.75 -19.51 18.33
C PHE A 344 -36.74 -20.37 17.56
N SER A 345 -35.86 -19.78 16.76
CA SER A 345 -34.79 -20.57 16.12
C SER A 345 -33.94 -21.29 17.18
N PRO A 346 -33.50 -22.54 16.93
CA PRO A 346 -32.55 -23.23 17.80
C PRO A 346 -31.29 -22.40 18.06
N ILE A 347 -30.58 -22.77 19.11
CA ILE A 347 -29.26 -22.23 19.41
C ILE A 347 -28.31 -22.55 18.24
N ASN A 348 -27.55 -21.55 17.79
CA ASN A 348 -26.80 -21.62 16.54
C ASN A 348 -25.41 -22.22 16.78
N GLN A 349 -25.18 -23.44 16.28
CA GLN A 349 -23.88 -24.13 16.37
C GLN A 349 -22.85 -23.64 15.32
N SER A 350 -23.03 -22.43 14.79
CA SER A 350 -22.07 -21.84 13.86
C SER A 350 -20.79 -21.47 14.61
N ASN A 351 -19.76 -22.28 14.44
CA ASN A 351 -18.46 -22.10 15.06
C ASN A 351 -17.59 -21.11 14.25
N GLN A 352 -17.45 -19.87 14.74
CA GLN A 352 -16.71 -18.80 14.07
C GLN A 352 -15.55 -18.30 14.92
N GLY A 353 -14.46 -17.85 14.30
CA GLY A 353 -13.33 -17.30 15.02
C GLY A 353 -12.35 -16.54 14.14
N HIS A 354 -11.55 -15.69 14.75
CA HIS A 354 -10.39 -15.06 14.12
C HIS A 354 -9.27 -14.82 15.13
N LEU A 355 -8.02 -14.98 14.69
CA LEU A 355 -6.82 -14.63 15.47
C LEU A 355 -6.36 -13.24 15.03
N ASP A 356 -6.50 -12.25 15.91
CA ASP A 356 -6.20 -10.85 15.60
C ASP A 356 -4.71 -10.54 15.71
N SER A 357 -4.00 -11.12 16.68
CA SER A 357 -2.56 -10.91 16.83
C SER A 357 -1.85 -12.07 17.53
N VAL A 358 -0.58 -12.24 17.18
CA VAL A 358 0.40 -13.08 17.86
C VAL A 358 1.65 -12.23 18.09
N ASN A 359 2.09 -12.10 19.34
CA ASN A 359 3.29 -11.36 19.70
C ASN A 359 4.24 -12.28 20.48
N LEU A 360 5.47 -12.35 19.99
CA LEU A 360 6.64 -13.07 20.51
C LEU A 360 7.86 -12.16 20.73
N SER A 361 7.68 -10.85 20.61
CA SER A 361 8.78 -9.88 20.52
C SER A 361 9.68 -9.87 21.76
N ASP A 362 9.18 -10.23 22.94
CA ASP A 362 9.96 -10.38 24.19
C ASP A 362 10.15 -11.85 24.61
N GLY A 363 9.74 -12.79 23.77
CA GLY A 363 9.76 -14.24 24.00
C GLY A 363 8.54 -14.78 24.75
N HIS A 364 7.62 -13.93 25.23
CA HIS A 364 6.32 -14.39 25.69
C HIS A 364 5.38 -14.60 24.51
N VAL A 365 4.51 -15.59 24.59
CA VAL A 365 3.45 -15.82 23.61
C VAL A 365 2.20 -15.05 24.05
N ARG A 366 1.94 -13.92 23.40
CA ARG A 366 0.70 -13.15 23.61
C ARG A 366 -0.19 -13.25 22.39
N VAL A 367 -1.45 -13.56 22.63
CA VAL A 367 -2.44 -13.77 21.57
C VAL A 367 -3.70 -12.96 21.85
N SER A 368 -4.29 -12.42 20.80
CA SER A 368 -5.61 -11.81 20.87
C SER A 368 -6.44 -12.28 19.69
N GLY A 369 -7.73 -12.46 19.89
CA GLY A 369 -8.64 -12.92 18.85
C GLY A 369 -10.06 -13.05 19.39
N TRP A 370 -10.91 -13.76 18.67
CA TRP A 370 -12.25 -14.10 19.12
C TRP A 370 -12.69 -15.47 18.60
N HIS A 371 -13.56 -16.12 19.35
CA HIS A 371 -14.19 -17.40 19.02
C HIS A 371 -15.65 -17.31 19.47
N ALA A 372 -16.58 -17.19 18.52
CA ALA A 372 -18.00 -17.09 18.76
C ALA A 372 -18.69 -18.39 18.37
N ASP A 373 -19.29 -19.03 19.37
CA ASP A 373 -20.13 -20.22 19.22
C ASP A 373 -21.18 -20.20 20.35
N ASP A 374 -22.45 -20.41 20.03
CA ASP A 374 -23.49 -20.42 21.06
C ASP A 374 -23.35 -21.64 22.00
N VAL A 375 -22.58 -22.66 21.63
CA VAL A 375 -22.20 -23.79 22.50
C VAL A 375 -21.51 -23.30 23.79
N SER A 376 -20.82 -22.16 23.75
CA SER A 376 -20.23 -21.54 24.94
C SER A 376 -21.26 -21.19 26.04
N LEU A 377 -22.56 -21.10 25.72
CA LEU A 377 -23.62 -20.95 26.72
C LEU A 377 -23.68 -22.13 27.70
N PHE A 378 -23.24 -23.32 27.28
CA PHE A 378 -23.30 -24.57 28.05
C PHE A 378 -21.92 -25.07 28.49
N ALA A 379 -20.86 -24.41 28.04
CA ALA A 379 -19.47 -24.80 28.23
C ALA A 379 -18.69 -23.64 28.87
N PRO A 380 -18.77 -23.47 30.21
CA PRO A 380 -18.33 -22.26 30.91
C PRO A 380 -16.81 -22.08 30.95
N HIS A 381 -16.03 -23.12 30.66
CA HIS A 381 -14.57 -23.05 30.70
C HIS A 381 -14.01 -22.78 29.31
N HIS A 382 -13.29 -21.67 29.16
CA HIS A 382 -12.65 -21.30 27.89
C HIS A 382 -11.14 -21.51 27.99
N PHE A 383 -10.58 -22.38 27.16
CA PHE A 383 -9.14 -22.68 27.13
C PHE A 383 -8.50 -22.17 25.84
N LEU A 384 -7.31 -21.59 25.99
CA LEU A 384 -6.38 -21.34 24.90
C LEU A 384 -5.26 -22.38 24.98
N ILE A 385 -5.07 -23.14 23.89
CA ILE A 385 -4.14 -24.26 23.82
C ILE A 385 -3.16 -23.99 22.67
N VAL A 386 -1.87 -24.02 22.95
CA VAL A 386 -0.83 -23.98 21.90
C VAL A 386 -0.52 -25.42 21.51
N TRP A 387 -0.80 -25.75 20.25
CA TRP A 387 -0.57 -27.07 19.67
C TRP A 387 0.61 -27.01 18.69
N ASP A 388 1.61 -27.86 18.92
CA ASP A 388 2.70 -28.07 17.98
C ASP A 388 2.24 -29.10 16.93
N VAL A 389 1.97 -28.62 15.73
CA VAL A 389 1.51 -29.45 14.62
C VAL A 389 2.63 -30.34 14.11
N THR A 390 3.86 -29.83 14.07
CA THR A 390 5.03 -30.56 13.58
C THR A 390 5.34 -31.76 14.47
N GLN A 391 5.23 -31.59 15.79
CA GLN A 391 5.49 -32.63 16.78
C GLN A 391 4.26 -33.42 17.22
N GLY A 392 3.05 -32.97 16.83
CA GLY A 392 1.78 -33.63 17.16
C GLY A 392 1.46 -33.63 18.66
N ARG A 393 1.78 -32.55 19.37
CA ARG A 393 1.58 -32.46 20.84
C ARG A 393 1.16 -31.08 21.31
N GLN A 394 0.49 -31.03 22.46
CA GLN A 394 0.22 -29.79 23.19
C GLN A 394 1.52 -29.24 23.81
N VAL A 395 1.78 -27.94 23.61
CA VAL A 395 2.87 -27.19 24.25
C VAL A 395 2.39 -26.57 25.56
N ALA A 396 1.24 -25.91 25.53
CA ALA A 396 0.68 -25.20 26.67
C ALA A 396 -0.86 -25.19 26.59
N SER A 397 -1.50 -25.04 27.74
CA SER A 397 -2.93 -24.77 27.85
C SER A 397 -3.17 -23.88 29.06
N SER A 398 -4.07 -22.91 28.92
CA SER A 398 -4.50 -22.05 30.01
C SER A 398 -5.98 -21.71 29.85
N GLU A 399 -6.70 -21.65 30.95
CA GLU A 399 -8.05 -21.10 30.99
C GLU A 399 -7.96 -19.58 30.81
N ALA A 400 -8.79 -19.03 29.94
CA ALA A 400 -8.80 -17.63 29.53
C ALA A 400 -10.19 -17.03 29.72
N ASP A 401 -10.25 -15.78 30.16
CA ASP A 401 -11.50 -15.05 30.25
C ASP A 401 -11.99 -14.65 28.86
N VAL A 402 -13.30 -14.75 28.67
CA VAL A 402 -13.98 -14.19 27.50
C VAL A 402 -14.36 -12.73 27.80
N ILE A 403 -14.02 -11.83 26.88
CA ILE A 403 -14.29 -10.40 26.98
C ILE A 403 -15.22 -9.91 25.87
N ALA A 404 -15.80 -8.72 26.08
CA ALA A 404 -16.83 -8.16 25.22
C ALA A 404 -16.34 -7.86 23.79
N SER A 405 -17.21 -8.07 22.81
CA SER A 405 -16.92 -8.02 21.37
C SER A 405 -18.09 -7.43 20.57
N SER A 406 -18.35 -6.13 20.76
CA SER A 406 -19.48 -5.45 20.11
C SER A 406 -19.41 -5.41 18.57
N ASP A 407 -18.21 -5.52 18.00
CA ASP A 407 -17.98 -5.60 16.56
C ASP A 407 -18.33 -6.98 16.00
N VAL A 408 -17.95 -8.05 16.71
CA VAL A 408 -18.31 -9.43 16.36
C VAL A 408 -19.82 -9.63 16.45
N ALA A 409 -20.49 -9.10 17.49
CA ALA A 409 -21.95 -9.12 17.59
C ALA A 409 -22.67 -8.43 16.43
N LYS A 410 -22.09 -7.36 15.87
CA LYS A 410 -22.65 -6.67 14.69
C LYS A 410 -22.44 -7.47 13.40
N ALA A 411 -21.30 -8.16 13.28
CA ALA A 411 -20.97 -8.97 12.11
C ALA A 411 -21.75 -10.30 12.09
N TYR A 412 -22.01 -10.87 13.27
CA TYR A 412 -22.71 -12.13 13.46
C TYR A 412 -23.92 -11.94 14.38
N PRO A 413 -24.97 -11.21 13.93
CA PRO A 413 -26.15 -10.93 14.76
C PRO A 413 -26.96 -12.20 15.10
N ASP A 414 -26.80 -13.26 14.32
CA ASP A 414 -27.44 -14.56 14.54
C ASP A 414 -26.67 -15.45 15.54
N LEU A 415 -25.45 -15.05 15.94
CA LEU A 415 -24.69 -15.67 17.01
C LEU A 415 -24.90 -14.87 18.30
N ARG A 416 -25.55 -15.50 19.27
CA ARG A 416 -26.00 -14.83 20.50
C ARG A 416 -24.85 -14.57 21.46
N THR A 417 -23.82 -15.40 21.42
CA THR A 417 -22.59 -15.24 22.22
C THR A 417 -21.55 -14.34 21.55
N ALA A 418 -21.77 -13.90 20.30
CA ALA A 418 -20.83 -13.05 19.57
C ALA A 418 -20.49 -11.73 20.28
N GLY A 419 -21.34 -11.25 21.20
CA GLY A 419 -21.05 -10.06 22.03
C GLY A 419 -20.08 -10.29 23.19
N GLN A 420 -19.77 -11.55 23.51
CA GLN A 420 -18.84 -12.00 24.54
C GLN A 420 -18.04 -13.17 23.97
N SER A 421 -17.13 -12.90 23.05
CA SER A 421 -16.40 -13.95 22.32
C SER A 421 -14.90 -13.67 22.16
N ARG A 422 -14.42 -12.53 22.64
CA ARG A 422 -13.03 -12.08 22.43
C ARG A 422 -12.12 -12.57 23.55
N PHE A 423 -10.85 -12.75 23.23
CA PHE A 423 -9.79 -13.07 24.18
C PHE A 423 -8.56 -12.20 23.92
N ASN A 424 -7.81 -11.92 24.97
CA ASN A 424 -6.50 -11.27 24.94
C ASN A 424 -5.68 -11.81 26.10
N PHE A 425 -4.70 -12.66 25.82
CA PHE A 425 -4.07 -13.52 26.83
C PHE A 425 -2.56 -13.63 26.63
N ASP A 426 -1.83 -13.64 27.75
CA ASP A 426 -0.38 -13.91 27.80
C ASP A 426 -0.18 -15.35 28.28
N LEU A 427 0.20 -16.23 27.36
CA LEU A 427 0.50 -17.64 27.63
C LEU A 427 1.89 -17.83 28.28
N GLY A 428 2.61 -16.74 28.53
CA GLY A 428 3.95 -16.77 29.12
C GLY A 428 5.03 -17.17 28.12
N GLN A 429 6.22 -17.45 28.65
CA GLN A 429 7.32 -18.01 27.87
C GLN A 429 7.10 -19.51 27.69
N LEU A 430 6.99 -19.94 26.44
CA LEU A 430 6.80 -21.34 26.08
C LEU A 430 8.09 -21.94 25.52
N ASN A 431 8.26 -23.25 25.71
CA ASN A 431 9.35 -24.01 25.10
C ASN A 431 9.01 -24.29 23.63
N LEU A 432 9.22 -23.27 22.79
CA LEU A 432 9.02 -23.36 21.35
C LEU A 432 10.31 -23.79 20.65
N HIS A 433 10.17 -24.45 19.51
CA HIS A 433 11.28 -24.96 18.72
C HIS A 433 11.31 -24.28 17.35
N ALA A 434 12.49 -23.80 16.96
CA ALA A 434 12.68 -23.22 15.64
C ALA A 434 12.45 -24.27 14.53
N GLY A 435 11.73 -23.88 13.49
CA GLY A 435 11.30 -24.72 12.38
C GLY A 435 9.91 -25.33 12.55
N ASP A 436 9.37 -25.36 13.78
CA ASP A 436 8.07 -25.96 14.04
C ASP A 436 6.91 -25.02 13.70
N HIS A 437 5.76 -25.64 13.40
CA HIS A 437 4.50 -24.98 13.07
C HIS A 437 3.51 -25.12 14.23
N TYR A 438 2.97 -23.99 14.67
CA TYR A 438 2.08 -23.89 15.82
C TYR A 438 0.68 -23.45 15.40
N GLN A 439 -0.31 -24.03 16.07
CA GLN A 439 -1.71 -23.60 16.03
C GLN A 439 -2.17 -23.19 17.42
N LEU A 440 -3.08 -22.23 17.47
CA LEU A 440 -3.80 -21.87 18.69
C LEU A 440 -5.19 -22.50 18.62
N VAL A 441 -5.54 -23.31 19.61
CA VAL A 441 -6.90 -23.85 19.76
C VAL A 441 -7.61 -23.02 20.82
N SER A 442 -8.75 -22.45 20.45
CA SER A 442 -9.70 -21.86 21.38
C SER A 442 -10.80 -22.88 21.64
N ARG A 443 -10.94 -23.32 22.89
CA ARG A 443 -11.85 -24.40 23.29
C ARG A 443 -12.85 -23.91 24.32
N TYR A 444 -14.13 -24.10 24.07
CA TYR A 444 -15.16 -24.03 25.13
C TYR A 444 -15.42 -25.44 25.64
N SER A 445 -15.31 -25.67 26.95
CA SER A 445 -15.50 -26.98 27.58
C SER A 445 -16.43 -26.94 28.80
N THR A 446 -17.10 -28.07 29.01
CA THR A 446 -17.86 -28.35 30.23
C THR A 446 -16.97 -28.74 31.43
N SER A 447 -15.68 -29.00 31.21
CA SER A 447 -14.73 -29.43 32.25
C SER A 447 -13.69 -28.36 32.53
N ALA A 448 -13.44 -28.09 33.81
CA ALA A 448 -12.36 -27.21 34.27
C ALA A 448 -10.98 -27.89 34.28
N ASP A 449 -10.93 -29.22 34.13
CA ASP A 449 -9.70 -29.98 34.35
C ASP A 449 -8.77 -29.96 33.13
N GLY A 450 -7.48 -29.69 33.36
CA GLY A 450 -6.43 -29.78 32.36
C GLY A 450 -6.61 -28.76 31.22
N ASN A 451 -6.93 -29.25 30.03
CA ASN A 451 -7.24 -28.44 28.85
C ASN A 451 -8.73 -28.51 28.46
N GLY A 452 -9.59 -28.90 29.40
CA GLY A 452 -11.02 -29.15 29.17
C GLY A 452 -11.34 -30.41 28.36
N GLY A 453 -10.35 -31.23 27.97
CA GLY A 453 -10.56 -32.40 27.12
C GLY A 453 -11.28 -33.58 27.78
N SER A 454 -11.48 -33.55 29.10
CA SER A 454 -12.28 -34.56 29.83
C SER A 454 -13.78 -34.28 29.79
N GLY A 455 -14.19 -33.07 29.39
CA GLY A 455 -15.58 -32.67 29.20
C GLY A 455 -16.03 -32.82 27.76
N ALA A 456 -17.28 -32.43 27.48
CA ALA A 456 -17.71 -32.15 26.13
C ALA A 456 -17.26 -30.73 25.75
N TYR A 457 -16.88 -30.51 24.49
CA TYR A 457 -16.24 -29.28 24.09
C TYR A 457 -16.43 -28.97 22.60
N VAL A 458 -16.24 -27.70 22.25
CA VAL A 458 -16.09 -27.22 20.87
C VAL A 458 -14.77 -26.48 20.71
N ASP A 459 -14.09 -26.74 19.60
CA ASP A 459 -12.78 -26.16 19.27
C ASP A 459 -12.89 -25.27 18.05
N TYR A 460 -12.18 -24.14 18.09
CA TYR A 460 -11.79 -23.39 16.90
C TYR A 460 -10.26 -23.40 16.78
N TRP A 461 -9.76 -23.81 15.62
CA TRP A 461 -8.34 -23.96 15.35
C TRP A 461 -7.84 -22.78 14.52
N PHE A 462 -6.96 -21.97 15.09
CA PHE A 462 -6.28 -20.89 14.40
C PHE A 462 -4.91 -21.34 13.91
N ASP A 463 -4.61 -21.01 12.65
CA ASP A 463 -3.22 -20.97 12.20
C ASP A 463 -2.51 -19.84 12.94
N MET A 464 -1.43 -20.15 13.67
CA MET A 464 -0.79 -19.20 14.58
C MET A 464 0.55 -18.71 14.01
N MET A 465 1.52 -19.59 13.80
CA MET A 465 2.86 -19.20 13.31
C MET A 465 3.75 -20.39 12.93
N THR A 466 4.79 -20.11 12.14
CA THR A 466 5.94 -21.00 11.93
C THR A 466 7.21 -20.28 12.37
N LEU A 467 8.03 -20.90 13.22
CA LEU A 467 9.24 -20.26 13.77
C LEU A 467 10.46 -20.42 12.86
N ASN A 468 10.49 -19.75 11.72
CA ASN A 468 11.55 -19.88 10.72
C ASN A 468 12.07 -18.55 10.13
N GLN A 469 11.85 -17.44 10.83
CA GLN A 469 12.21 -16.10 10.37
C GLN A 469 13.59 -15.67 10.90
N SER A 470 14.29 -14.81 10.15
CA SER A 470 15.54 -14.15 10.53
C SER A 470 15.65 -12.83 9.80
N GLU A 471 15.95 -11.76 10.51
CA GLU A 471 16.01 -10.39 9.98
C GLU A 471 17.11 -9.60 10.68
N PHE A 472 17.73 -8.67 9.96
CA PHE A 472 18.78 -7.81 10.50
C PHE A 472 18.90 -6.50 9.72
N TYR A 473 19.55 -5.50 10.32
CA TYR A 473 19.95 -4.27 9.65
C TYR A 473 21.16 -3.63 10.33
N ILE A 474 22.01 -2.97 9.56
CA ILE A 474 23.12 -2.16 10.08
C ILE A 474 22.69 -0.70 10.09
N ASP A 475 22.52 -0.13 11.28
CA ASP A 475 22.13 1.28 11.45
C ASP A 475 23.28 2.21 11.04
N GLY A 476 24.52 1.81 11.30
CA GLY A 476 25.69 2.61 10.94
C GLY A 476 27.02 2.02 11.37
N TRP A 477 28.07 2.75 10.98
CA TRP A 477 29.47 2.44 11.26
C TRP A 477 30.12 3.70 11.84
N THR A 478 30.98 3.54 12.84
CA THR A 478 31.77 4.63 13.40
C THR A 478 33.24 4.21 13.41
N PRO A 479 33.99 4.47 12.32
CA PRO A 479 35.40 4.15 12.25
C PRO A 479 36.21 5.12 13.14
N ALA A 480 37.25 4.59 13.77
CA ALA A 480 38.25 5.35 14.52
C ALA A 480 39.65 4.85 14.17
N ALA A 481 40.69 5.55 14.64
CA ALA A 481 42.08 5.21 14.30
C ALA A 481 42.49 3.80 14.77
N ASP A 482 41.96 3.34 15.89
CA ASP A 482 42.31 2.10 16.60
C ASP A 482 41.18 1.07 16.67
N LYS A 483 39.98 1.41 16.18
CA LYS A 483 38.81 0.53 16.21
C LYS A 483 37.78 0.83 15.11
N LEU A 484 36.96 -0.16 14.78
CA LEU A 484 35.76 -0.02 13.95
C LEU A 484 34.52 -0.38 14.78
N ASN A 485 33.66 0.60 15.05
CA ASN A 485 32.35 0.34 15.65
C ASN A 485 31.32 0.02 14.57
N VAL A 486 30.51 -1.00 14.81
CA VAL A 486 29.29 -1.27 14.03
C VAL A 486 28.10 -1.38 14.98
N HIS A 487 26.98 -0.82 14.58
CA HIS A 487 25.73 -0.90 15.33
C HIS A 487 24.54 -1.13 14.41
N GLY A 488 23.53 -1.81 14.93
CA GLY A 488 22.40 -2.28 14.16
C GLY A 488 21.46 -3.11 15.02
N TRP A 489 20.72 -4.00 14.38
CA TRP A 489 19.92 -5.00 15.05
C TRP A 489 19.91 -6.31 14.26
N MET A 490 19.70 -7.42 14.97
CA MET A 490 19.52 -8.75 14.42
C MET A 490 18.55 -9.55 15.29
N ALA A 491 17.65 -10.31 14.66
CA ALA A 491 16.70 -11.17 15.34
C ALA A 491 16.44 -12.43 14.51
N SER A 492 16.24 -13.56 15.18
CA SER A 492 16.01 -14.84 14.51
C SER A 492 15.20 -15.76 15.41
N ASP A 493 14.22 -16.46 14.84
CA ASP A 493 13.47 -17.51 15.54
C ASP A 493 14.38 -18.65 16.01
N GLN A 494 15.53 -18.82 15.35
CA GLN A 494 16.53 -19.81 15.73
C GLN A 494 17.23 -19.48 17.05
N SER A 495 17.12 -18.24 17.55
CA SER A 495 17.62 -17.83 18.87
C SER A 495 16.86 -18.48 20.04
N THR A 496 15.76 -19.20 19.78
CA THR A 496 15.12 -20.11 20.75
C THR A 496 16.07 -21.21 21.26
N SER A 497 17.03 -21.63 20.42
CA SER A 497 18.03 -22.66 20.76
C SER A 497 19.48 -22.20 20.56
N LYS A 498 19.72 -21.19 19.72
CA LYS A 498 21.03 -20.58 19.44
C LYS A 498 21.22 -19.32 20.28
N LEU A 499 21.64 -19.51 21.53
CA LEU A 499 21.61 -18.47 22.56
C LEU A 499 22.70 -17.40 22.42
N TYR A 500 23.74 -17.65 21.63
CA TYR A 500 24.88 -16.75 21.50
C TYR A 500 24.83 -15.98 20.18
N ALA A 501 24.96 -14.65 20.26
CA ALA A 501 25.02 -13.76 19.11
C ALA A 501 26.45 -13.23 18.93
N TYR A 502 26.93 -13.18 17.70
CA TYR A 502 28.27 -12.71 17.36
C TYR A 502 28.28 -11.78 16.16
N ALA A 503 29.19 -10.82 16.17
CA ALA A 503 29.62 -10.10 14.98
C ALA A 503 31.05 -10.57 14.64
N ILE A 504 31.26 -11.04 13.41
CA ILE A 504 32.53 -11.57 12.92
C ILE A 504 32.98 -10.73 11.73
N LEU A 505 34.15 -10.13 11.84
CA LEU A 505 34.76 -9.35 10.76
C LEU A 505 35.75 -10.24 10.01
N LEU A 506 35.56 -10.33 8.69
CA LEU A 506 36.47 -11.03 7.79
C LEU A 506 37.12 -10.02 6.86
N GLN A 507 38.35 -10.33 6.45
CA GLN A 507 39.09 -9.64 5.41
C GLN A 507 39.54 -10.65 4.38
N ASP A 508 39.16 -10.44 3.12
CA ASP A 508 39.44 -11.32 1.99
C ASP A 508 39.06 -12.79 2.29
N GLY A 509 37.90 -12.98 2.94
CA GLY A 509 37.38 -14.30 3.34
C GLY A 509 38.02 -14.93 4.58
N LYS A 510 38.98 -14.24 5.24
CA LYS A 510 39.61 -14.71 6.48
C LYS A 510 39.10 -13.92 7.68
N GLU A 511 38.65 -14.61 8.73
CA GLU A 511 38.31 -13.99 10.00
C GLU A 511 39.50 -13.23 10.61
N ILE A 512 39.29 -11.95 10.93
CA ILE A 512 40.29 -11.07 11.55
C ILE A 512 39.89 -10.61 12.95
N ALA A 513 38.59 -10.58 13.26
CA ALA A 513 38.09 -10.41 14.61
C ALA A 513 36.68 -10.96 14.77
N ARG A 514 36.33 -11.21 16.02
CA ARG A 514 35.02 -11.67 16.46
C ARG A 514 34.68 -11.00 17.77
N GLN A 515 33.41 -10.65 17.94
CA GLN A 515 32.89 -10.11 19.17
C GLN A 515 31.53 -10.73 19.49
N GLU A 516 31.38 -11.17 20.74
CA GLU A 516 30.08 -11.58 21.27
C GLU A 516 29.20 -10.34 21.44
N LEU A 517 27.93 -10.45 21.05
CA LEU A 517 26.97 -9.37 21.08
C LEU A 517 26.10 -9.47 22.33
N THR A 518 26.08 -8.38 23.11
CA THR A 518 25.02 -8.17 24.10
C THR A 518 23.86 -7.46 23.42
N LEU A 519 22.76 -8.17 23.21
CA LEU A 519 21.58 -7.60 22.55
C LEU A 519 20.80 -6.66 23.50
N THR A 520 20.27 -5.59 22.93
CA THR A 520 19.61 -4.48 23.62
C THR A 520 18.21 -4.25 23.06
N ASN A 521 17.38 -3.53 23.82
CA ASN A 521 15.98 -3.32 23.45
C ASN A 521 15.81 -2.39 22.25
N ARG A 522 15.00 -2.83 21.27
CA ARG A 522 14.58 -2.13 20.06
C ARG A 522 13.05 -2.19 19.91
N PRO A 523 12.30 -1.31 20.60
CA PRO A 523 10.84 -1.28 20.51
C PRO A 523 10.33 -1.01 19.09
N ASP A 524 11.09 -0.28 18.29
CA ASP A 524 10.81 -0.04 16.87
C ASP A 524 10.84 -1.33 16.05
N VAL A 525 11.80 -2.22 16.31
CA VAL A 525 11.89 -3.54 15.66
C VAL A 525 10.75 -4.45 16.14
N ALA A 526 10.47 -4.48 17.45
CA ALA A 526 9.37 -5.25 18.02
C ALA A 526 8.00 -4.90 17.44
N ASN A 527 7.75 -3.61 17.16
CA ASN A 527 6.50 -3.15 16.57
C ASN A 527 6.33 -3.59 15.10
N VAL A 528 7.44 -3.67 14.34
CA VAL A 528 7.41 -4.11 12.94
C VAL A 528 7.36 -5.63 12.84
N TYR A 529 8.08 -6.33 13.73
CA TYR A 529 8.19 -7.79 13.76
C TYR A 529 7.67 -8.38 15.07
N PRO A 530 6.37 -8.22 15.39
CA PRO A 530 5.83 -8.73 16.65
C PRO A 530 5.84 -10.26 16.71
N GLY A 531 5.75 -10.96 15.57
CA GLY A 531 5.78 -12.43 15.50
C GLY A 531 7.18 -13.05 15.43
N LEU A 532 8.25 -12.25 15.34
CA LEU A 532 9.63 -12.74 15.33
C LEU A 532 10.12 -12.88 16.77
N TYR A 533 10.60 -14.07 17.14
CA TYR A 533 10.99 -14.37 18.51
C TYR A 533 12.08 -13.41 18.99
N ARG A 534 11.83 -12.79 20.15
CA ARG A 534 12.75 -11.85 20.81
C ARG A 534 13.19 -10.65 19.96
N SER A 535 12.39 -10.22 18.98
CA SER A 535 12.66 -9.04 18.16
C SER A 535 12.83 -7.73 18.94
N LEU A 536 12.30 -7.65 20.18
CA LEU A 536 12.58 -6.57 21.12
C LEU A 536 14.06 -6.58 21.53
N GLN A 537 14.67 -7.72 21.79
CA GLN A 537 16.06 -7.84 22.24
C GLN A 537 16.97 -8.11 21.04
N SER A 538 17.02 -7.18 20.10
CA SER A 538 17.70 -7.35 18.80
C SER A 538 18.83 -6.37 18.54
N GLY A 539 18.86 -5.23 19.23
CA GLY A 539 19.83 -4.16 18.96
C GLY A 539 21.24 -4.50 19.43
N PHE A 540 22.27 -4.10 18.70
CA PHE A 540 23.66 -4.24 19.12
C PHE A 540 24.50 -3.01 18.75
N SER A 541 25.59 -2.81 19.49
CA SER A 541 26.70 -1.94 19.12
C SER A 541 27.99 -2.56 19.63
N VAL A 542 28.98 -2.71 18.74
CA VAL A 542 30.18 -3.48 19.04
C VAL A 542 31.41 -2.85 18.40
N ASP A 543 32.52 -2.88 19.15
CA ASP A 543 33.82 -2.38 18.72
C ASP A 543 34.74 -3.53 18.30
N PHE A 544 35.22 -3.50 17.06
CA PHE A 544 36.37 -4.28 16.63
C PHE A 544 37.64 -3.48 16.90
N ALA A 545 38.43 -3.88 17.90
CA ALA A 545 39.69 -3.22 18.25
C ALA A 545 40.80 -3.57 17.25
N ILE A 546 40.67 -3.05 16.03
CA ILE A 546 41.63 -3.20 14.93
C ILE A 546 41.99 -1.79 14.42
N PRO A 547 43.28 -1.44 14.35
CA PRO A 547 43.70 -0.19 13.74
C PRO A 547 43.22 -0.05 12.30
N ALA A 548 42.72 1.13 11.93
CA ALA A 548 42.16 1.35 10.59
C ALA A 548 43.14 1.01 9.47
N ASN A 549 44.44 1.28 9.64
CA ASN A 549 45.45 0.97 8.63
C ASN A 549 45.73 -0.52 8.42
N GLN A 550 45.21 -1.40 9.29
CA GLN A 550 45.26 -2.85 9.13
C GLN A 550 44.05 -3.40 8.38
N LEU A 551 42.96 -2.61 8.26
CA LEU A 551 41.79 -2.96 7.47
C LEU A 551 42.06 -2.69 5.99
N THR A 552 42.41 -3.75 5.26
CA THR A 552 42.77 -3.70 3.83
C THR A 552 41.91 -4.66 3.00
N GLY A 553 42.06 -4.64 1.68
CA GLY A 553 41.32 -5.55 0.80
C GLY A 553 39.81 -5.34 0.83
N THR A 554 39.06 -6.44 0.93
CA THR A 554 37.59 -6.42 1.04
C THR A 554 37.15 -6.97 2.40
N LEU A 555 36.40 -6.17 3.15
CA LEU A 555 35.80 -6.62 4.40
C LEU A 555 34.45 -7.31 4.17
N GLN A 556 34.12 -8.21 5.08
CA GLN A 556 32.79 -8.80 5.23
C GLN A 556 32.44 -8.80 6.71
N LEU A 557 31.18 -8.56 7.04
CA LEU A 557 30.65 -8.71 8.40
C LEU A 557 29.63 -9.85 8.41
N VAL A 558 29.78 -10.76 9.36
CA VAL A 558 28.80 -11.82 9.62
C VAL A 558 28.16 -11.55 10.96
N LEU A 559 26.84 -11.43 10.97
CA LEU A 559 26.04 -11.47 12.18
C LEU A 559 25.58 -12.92 12.36
N ARG A 560 25.92 -13.54 13.49
CA ARG A 560 25.73 -14.96 13.71
C ARG A 560 24.93 -15.22 14.98
N PHE A 561 23.93 -16.09 14.89
CA PHE A 561 23.42 -16.84 16.04
C PHE A 561 23.99 -18.26 16.04
N THR A 562 24.41 -18.76 17.21
CA THR A 562 24.93 -20.12 17.39
C THR A 562 24.64 -20.69 18.78
N ASP A 563 24.70 -22.00 18.91
CA ASP A 563 24.57 -22.76 20.15
C ASP A 563 25.91 -22.92 20.92
N ASP A 564 27.03 -22.52 20.30
CA ASP A 564 28.37 -22.59 20.89
C ASP A 564 28.76 -21.28 21.61
N PRO A 565 29.09 -21.32 22.92
CA PRO A 565 29.59 -20.17 23.66
C PRO A 565 30.91 -19.56 23.14
N ALA A 566 31.61 -20.23 22.23
CA ALA A 566 32.78 -19.69 21.55
C ALA A 566 32.46 -19.09 20.16
N GLY A 567 31.24 -19.23 19.67
CA GLY A 567 30.80 -18.77 18.35
C GLY A 567 31.17 -19.69 17.17
N ASN A 568 31.75 -20.88 17.43
CA ASN A 568 32.28 -21.82 16.44
C ASN A 568 31.38 -23.05 16.22
N GLY A 569 30.12 -22.96 16.63
CA GLY A 569 29.19 -24.07 16.53
C GLY A 569 29.04 -24.57 15.11
N SER A 570 28.87 -25.88 14.95
CA SER A 570 28.56 -26.48 13.64
C SER A 570 27.14 -26.14 13.15
N SER A 571 26.31 -25.55 14.01
CA SER A 571 24.94 -25.09 13.74
C SER A 571 24.87 -23.58 13.94
N THR A 572 24.84 -22.83 12.84
CA THR A 572 24.80 -21.36 12.86
C THR A 572 23.69 -20.82 11.96
N VAL A 573 23.27 -19.61 12.26
CA VAL A 573 22.45 -18.78 11.39
C VAL A 573 23.25 -17.51 11.14
N ASP A 574 23.63 -17.32 9.89
CA ASP A 574 24.58 -16.29 9.49
C ASP A 574 23.93 -15.32 8.51
N ASP A 575 23.93 -14.05 8.89
CA ASP A 575 23.55 -12.93 8.06
C ASP A 575 24.82 -12.23 7.55
N TRP A 576 24.99 -12.21 6.22
CA TRP A 576 26.22 -11.78 5.57
C TRP A 576 26.11 -10.38 4.98
N ILE A 577 26.98 -9.49 5.41
CA ILE A 577 27.25 -8.20 4.78
C ILE A 577 28.56 -8.32 4.00
N ASN A 578 28.47 -8.26 2.68
CA ASN A 578 29.59 -8.51 1.77
C ASN A 578 30.10 -7.24 1.08
N ASN A 579 31.29 -7.32 0.49
CA ASN A 579 31.86 -6.30 -0.41
C ASN A 579 32.08 -4.92 0.23
N LEU A 580 32.50 -4.89 1.50
CA LEU A 580 32.84 -3.66 2.19
C LEU A 580 34.28 -3.25 1.81
N ALA A 581 34.42 -2.51 0.71
CA ALA A 581 35.73 -2.07 0.21
C ALA A 581 36.46 -1.19 1.25
N THR A 582 37.76 -1.40 1.45
CA THR A 582 38.58 -0.57 2.36
C THR A 582 39.41 0.48 1.65
N ASN A 583 39.43 0.45 0.31
CA ASN A 583 40.05 1.43 -0.57
C ASN A 583 39.11 1.65 -1.75
N ALA A 584 38.52 2.83 -1.81
CA ALA A 584 37.60 3.25 -2.87
C ALA A 584 37.95 4.65 -3.34
N SER A 585 37.75 4.92 -4.61
CA SER A 585 38.10 6.22 -5.20
C SER A 585 37.31 6.49 -6.46
N ASN A 586 37.19 7.76 -6.80
CA ASN A 586 36.78 8.20 -8.14
C ASN A 586 37.51 9.48 -8.53
N PHE A 587 37.87 9.60 -9.80
CA PHE A 587 38.30 10.86 -10.38
C PHE A 587 37.09 11.53 -11.01
N ASP A 588 36.63 12.63 -10.42
CA ASP A 588 35.41 13.31 -10.83
C ASP A 588 35.64 14.11 -12.11
N GLN A 589 36.79 14.80 -12.22
CA GLN A 589 37.14 15.58 -13.40
C GLN A 589 38.65 15.61 -13.65
N VAL A 590 39.02 15.55 -14.94
CA VAL A 590 40.37 15.83 -15.45
C VAL A 590 40.21 16.76 -16.64
N ASN A 591 40.37 18.07 -16.41
CA ASN A 591 40.08 19.09 -17.41
C ASN A 591 41.36 19.80 -17.84
N TYR A 592 41.53 19.99 -19.15
CA TYR A 592 42.57 20.85 -19.71
C TYR A 592 41.94 22.12 -20.29
N ASN A 593 42.28 23.29 -19.74
CA ASN A 593 41.80 24.59 -20.20
C ASN A 593 42.89 25.65 -20.05
N ASN A 594 43.03 26.57 -21.00
CA ASN A 594 43.96 27.72 -20.92
C ASN A 594 45.38 27.34 -20.45
N ASN A 595 45.93 26.25 -20.98
CA ASN A 595 47.27 25.77 -20.64
C ASN A 595 47.42 25.29 -19.18
N GLN A 596 46.32 24.92 -18.52
CA GLN A 596 46.27 24.38 -17.17
C GLN A 596 45.50 23.07 -17.17
N VAL A 597 45.91 22.13 -16.32
CA VAL A 597 45.17 20.89 -16.06
C VAL A 597 44.61 20.97 -14.64
N THR A 598 43.31 20.77 -14.47
CA THR A 598 42.68 20.63 -13.15
C THR A 598 42.20 19.20 -12.97
N VAL A 599 42.57 18.61 -11.84
CA VAL A 599 42.23 17.24 -11.48
C VAL A 599 41.52 17.24 -10.14
N SER A 600 40.32 16.68 -10.09
CA SER A 600 39.53 16.56 -8.87
C SER A 600 38.88 15.19 -8.74
N GLY A 601 38.59 14.80 -7.50
CA GLY A 601 38.04 13.50 -7.19
C GLY A 601 37.97 13.25 -5.69
N TRP A 602 37.89 11.97 -5.34
CA TRP A 602 37.98 11.50 -3.96
C TRP A 602 38.69 10.15 -3.89
N HIS A 603 39.34 9.87 -2.77
CA HIS A 603 40.04 8.63 -2.48
C HIS A 603 39.87 8.34 -0.99
N ALA A 604 38.94 7.45 -0.64
CA ALA A 604 38.71 7.01 0.73
C ALA A 604 39.41 5.65 0.95
N ALA A 605 40.39 5.63 1.83
CA ALA A 605 41.12 4.40 2.15
C ALA A 605 41.45 4.28 3.64
N ASN A 606 41.12 3.14 4.25
CA ASN A 606 41.46 2.84 5.65
C ASN A 606 42.98 2.84 5.88
N ALA A 607 43.73 2.36 4.88
CA ALA A 607 45.19 2.40 4.85
C ALA A 607 45.78 3.83 4.80
N ALA A 608 44.99 4.87 4.54
CA ALA A 608 45.45 6.26 4.60
C ALA A 608 45.71 6.72 6.05
N ASN A 609 45.16 6.03 7.06
CA ASN A 609 45.41 6.38 8.45
C ASN A 609 46.91 6.33 8.79
N GLY A 610 47.44 7.43 9.34
CA GLY A 610 48.86 7.60 9.63
C GLY A 610 49.72 8.06 8.42
N LYS A 611 49.12 8.37 7.28
CA LYS A 611 49.80 8.93 6.09
C LYS A 611 49.51 10.43 5.98
N THR A 612 50.53 11.26 6.16
CA THR A 612 50.38 12.72 6.25
C THR A 612 50.48 13.45 4.92
N TYR A 613 51.00 12.79 3.87
CA TYR A 613 51.24 13.41 2.57
C TYR A 613 50.30 12.85 1.51
N GLN A 614 49.82 13.75 0.64
CA GLN A 614 49.02 13.41 -0.53
C GLN A 614 49.72 13.87 -1.80
N TYR A 615 49.72 13.02 -2.82
CA TYR A 615 50.31 13.32 -4.13
C TYR A 615 49.34 13.01 -5.25
N LEU A 616 49.38 13.84 -6.28
CA LEU A 616 48.92 13.46 -7.61
C LEU A 616 50.14 13.09 -8.45
N ILE A 617 50.15 11.92 -9.06
CA ILE A 617 51.27 11.44 -9.89
C ILE A 617 50.74 11.15 -11.28
N ALA A 618 51.41 11.66 -12.32
CA ALA A 618 51.09 11.32 -13.70
C ALA A 618 52.03 10.24 -14.20
N LEU A 619 51.46 9.12 -14.64
CA LEU A 619 52.17 8.08 -15.37
C LEU A 619 51.88 8.21 -16.87
N ASP A 620 52.86 7.90 -17.69
CA ASP A 620 52.62 7.64 -19.11
C ASP A 620 51.75 6.38 -19.26
N ALA A 621 50.63 6.47 -19.98
CA ALA A 621 49.65 5.38 -20.04
C ALA A 621 50.17 4.12 -20.76
N GLY A 622 51.19 4.26 -21.63
CA GLY A 622 51.75 3.12 -22.37
C GLY A 622 52.90 2.45 -21.64
N SER A 623 53.85 3.24 -21.13
CA SER A 623 55.06 2.73 -20.47
C SER A 623 54.92 2.58 -18.95
N HIS A 624 53.89 3.16 -18.35
CA HIS A 624 53.70 3.30 -16.90
C HIS A 624 54.84 4.02 -16.16
N ASN A 625 55.74 4.66 -16.91
CA ASN A 625 56.78 5.48 -16.33
C ASN A 625 56.19 6.75 -15.74
N GLU A 626 56.68 7.14 -14.58
CA GLU A 626 56.32 8.41 -13.98
C GLU A 626 56.84 9.58 -14.82
N LEU A 627 55.94 10.50 -15.14
CA LEU A 627 56.23 11.71 -15.89
C LEU A 627 56.46 12.89 -14.94
N HIS A 628 55.64 12.99 -13.90
CA HIS A 628 55.69 14.06 -12.91
C HIS A 628 54.85 13.72 -11.67
N ARG A 629 55.14 14.38 -10.55
CA ARG A 629 54.34 14.32 -9.32
C ARG A 629 54.11 15.70 -8.73
N TRP A 630 52.93 15.93 -8.18
CA TRP A 630 52.53 17.15 -7.47
C TRP A 630 52.15 16.78 -6.04
N GLN A 631 52.81 17.38 -5.07
CA GLN A 631 52.38 17.29 -3.67
C GLN A 631 51.17 18.19 -3.47
N LEU A 632 50.08 17.63 -2.94
CA LEU A 632 48.91 18.42 -2.60
C LEU A 632 49.16 19.18 -1.29
N THR A 633 48.61 20.38 -1.21
CA THR A 633 48.73 21.27 -0.05
C THR A 633 47.35 21.62 0.51
N ALA A 634 47.33 22.25 1.69
CA ALA A 634 46.09 22.63 2.37
C ALA A 634 45.14 23.40 1.42
N GLY A 635 43.91 22.90 1.29
CA GLY A 635 42.90 23.44 0.38
C GLY A 635 42.85 22.74 -0.99
N GLN A 636 43.76 21.80 -1.26
CA GLN A 636 43.73 20.90 -2.42
C GLN A 636 43.48 19.46 -2.01
N ASP A 637 43.84 19.08 -0.79
CA ASP A 637 43.69 17.76 -0.20
C ASP A 637 42.61 17.73 0.88
N SER A 638 42.23 16.52 1.29
CA SER A 638 41.36 16.26 2.44
C SER A 638 40.04 17.06 2.43
N LEU A 639 39.48 17.29 1.25
CA LEU A 639 38.27 18.08 1.05
C LEU A 639 37.03 17.29 1.48
N GLN A 640 36.02 18.02 1.99
CA GLN A 640 34.82 17.41 2.53
C GLN A 640 33.97 16.71 1.45
N ARG A 641 33.50 15.49 1.75
CA ARG A 641 32.74 14.57 0.89
C ARG A 641 31.73 13.72 1.68
N ASP A 642 30.69 14.38 2.21
CA ASP A 642 29.60 13.70 2.95
C ASP A 642 28.86 12.63 2.12
N ASP A 643 28.85 12.79 0.79
CA ASP A 643 28.31 11.82 -0.15
C ASP A 643 29.11 10.50 -0.14
N VAL A 644 30.43 10.57 -0.03
CA VAL A 644 31.31 9.40 0.06
C VAL A 644 31.15 8.72 1.42
N ALA A 645 31.10 9.49 2.51
CA ALA A 645 30.90 8.96 3.85
C ALA A 645 29.56 8.20 4.02
N ARG A 646 28.52 8.60 3.28
CA ARG A 646 27.23 7.88 3.29
C ARG A 646 27.32 6.50 2.61
N VAL A 647 28.18 6.36 1.61
CA VAL A 647 28.34 5.11 0.83
C VAL A 647 29.41 4.19 1.43
N TYR A 648 30.47 4.76 1.98
CA TYR A 648 31.59 4.04 2.60
C TYR A 648 31.79 4.43 4.08
N PRO A 649 30.76 4.33 4.93
CA PRO A 649 30.82 4.80 6.32
C PRO A 649 31.81 4.01 7.20
N TRP A 650 32.23 2.81 6.78
CA TRP A 650 33.24 2.00 7.47
C TRP A 650 34.69 2.40 7.14
N ILE A 651 34.91 3.35 6.23
CA ILE A 651 36.24 3.87 5.91
C ILE A 651 36.51 5.13 6.75
N LEU A 652 37.59 5.10 7.54
CA LEU A 652 38.03 6.24 8.35
C LEU A 652 38.38 7.44 7.45
N GLY A 653 37.80 8.61 7.76
CA GLY A 653 38.06 9.85 7.03
C GLY A 653 37.43 9.91 5.63
N SER A 654 36.47 9.03 5.32
CA SER A 654 35.74 9.06 4.04
C SER A 654 35.03 10.38 3.78
N ASP A 655 34.63 11.11 4.82
CA ASP A 655 34.06 12.45 4.78
C ASP A 655 35.07 13.55 4.43
N HIS A 656 36.38 13.28 4.47
CA HIS A 656 37.47 14.18 4.09
C HIS A 656 38.37 13.51 3.05
N SER A 657 37.78 12.77 2.10
CA SER A 657 38.49 12.01 1.07
C SER A 657 38.71 12.78 -0.24
N GLY A 658 38.16 13.98 -0.36
CA GLY A 658 38.18 14.75 -1.60
C GLY A 658 39.54 15.40 -1.90
N PHE A 659 39.82 15.58 -3.19
CA PHE A 659 40.95 16.37 -3.66
C PHE A 659 40.58 17.21 -4.88
N ASN A 660 41.23 18.37 -5.04
CA ASN A 660 41.09 19.25 -6.19
C ASN A 660 42.36 20.08 -6.37
N VAL A 661 43.07 19.87 -7.48
CA VAL A 661 44.37 20.49 -7.73
C VAL A 661 44.45 20.99 -9.18
N THR A 662 44.98 22.20 -9.35
CA THR A 662 45.41 22.72 -10.65
C THR A 662 46.91 22.50 -10.79
N LEU A 663 47.32 21.76 -11.81
CA LEU A 663 48.70 21.32 -12.03
C LEU A 663 49.53 22.48 -12.61
N THR A 664 50.72 22.69 -12.04
CA THR A 664 51.79 23.50 -12.61
C THR A 664 52.77 22.60 -13.37
N ASP A 665 53.65 23.17 -14.22
CA ASP A 665 54.74 22.42 -14.88
C ASP A 665 54.28 21.21 -15.73
N ILE A 666 53.18 21.40 -16.46
CA ILE A 666 52.50 20.34 -17.24
C ILE A 666 53.23 19.91 -18.54
N ASP A 667 54.38 20.50 -18.87
CA ASP A 667 55.05 20.24 -20.15
C ASP A 667 55.52 18.78 -20.28
N SER A 668 55.78 18.10 -19.17
CA SER A 668 56.14 16.67 -19.13
C SER A 668 54.98 15.74 -19.53
N ILE A 669 53.74 16.18 -19.37
CA ILE A 669 52.50 15.43 -19.64
C ILE A 669 51.73 15.94 -20.88
N ARG A 670 52.12 17.09 -21.41
CA ARG A 670 51.45 17.72 -22.55
C ARG A 670 51.48 16.82 -23.79
N HIS A 671 50.34 16.72 -24.48
CA HIS A 671 50.12 15.89 -25.67
C HIS A 671 50.28 14.37 -25.42
N LYS A 672 50.37 13.94 -24.17
CA LYS A 672 50.48 12.53 -23.78
C LYS A 672 49.15 12.02 -23.23
N THR A 673 49.01 10.70 -23.32
CA THR A 673 47.96 9.97 -22.61
C THR A 673 48.54 9.54 -21.28
N VAL A 674 47.90 9.96 -20.19
CA VAL A 674 48.40 9.76 -18.82
C VAL A 674 47.38 9.06 -17.95
N ILE A 675 47.88 8.30 -16.98
CA ILE A 675 47.08 7.77 -15.87
C ILE A 675 47.47 8.57 -14.63
N PHE A 676 46.50 9.18 -13.97
CA PHE A 676 46.74 9.86 -12.70
C PHE A 676 46.61 8.89 -11.54
N ILE A 677 47.49 9.04 -10.55
CA ILE A 677 47.42 8.38 -9.26
C ILE A 677 47.15 9.44 -8.20
N HIS A 678 46.15 9.23 -7.36
CA HIS A 678 46.03 9.93 -6.08
C HIS A 678 46.60 9.02 -4.99
N ARG A 679 47.68 9.48 -4.34
CA ARG A 679 48.46 8.70 -3.39
C ARG A 679 48.42 9.32 -2.00
N TYR A 680 48.10 8.52 -0.98
CA TYR A 680 48.48 8.83 0.41
C TYR A 680 49.81 8.18 0.74
N THR A 681 50.68 8.86 1.47
CA THR A 681 52.00 8.34 1.88
C THR A 681 52.50 8.95 3.19
N ASP A 682 53.35 8.20 3.89
CA ASP A 682 54.03 8.62 5.13
C ASP A 682 55.37 9.33 4.89
N ASP A 683 55.81 9.43 3.63
CA ASP A 683 57.10 10.01 3.24
C ASP A 683 56.93 11.37 2.54
N ALA A 684 57.74 12.34 2.94
CA ALA A 684 57.75 13.69 2.39
C ALA A 684 58.24 13.77 0.93
N ALA A 685 58.87 12.70 0.41
CA ALA A 685 59.20 12.59 -1.01
C ALA A 685 58.17 11.77 -1.82
N GLY A 686 57.20 11.14 -1.14
CA GLY A 686 56.12 10.35 -1.75
C GLY A 686 56.46 8.89 -2.09
N ASN A 687 57.59 8.37 -1.60
CA ASN A 687 58.12 7.04 -1.94
C ASN A 687 58.09 6.03 -0.78
N GLY A 688 57.51 6.41 0.37
CA GLY A 688 57.39 5.57 1.56
C GLY A 688 56.31 4.50 1.44
N ASN A 689 55.62 4.18 2.54
CA ASN A 689 54.45 3.32 2.48
C ASN A 689 53.27 4.12 1.94
N TYR A 690 52.60 3.61 0.91
CA TYR A 690 51.53 4.32 0.23
C TYR A 690 50.26 3.50 0.00
N VAL A 691 49.17 4.20 -0.27
CA VAL A 691 47.96 3.65 -0.86
C VAL A 691 47.54 4.53 -2.04
N ASP A 692 47.23 3.87 -3.14
CA ASP A 692 47.02 4.51 -4.44
C ASP A 692 45.59 4.31 -4.93
N ALA A 693 45.09 5.33 -5.62
CA ALA A 693 43.90 5.33 -6.45
C ALA A 693 44.26 5.74 -7.86
N TYR A 694 43.77 5.02 -8.87
CA TYR A 694 44.12 5.24 -10.27
C TYR A 694 42.95 5.83 -11.04
N SER A 695 43.22 6.81 -11.90
CA SER A 695 42.26 7.29 -12.89
C SER A 695 42.19 6.35 -14.09
N ALA A 696 41.15 6.50 -14.91
CA ALA A 696 41.23 6.04 -16.30
C ALA A 696 42.31 6.83 -17.07
N PRO A 697 42.84 6.30 -18.20
CA PRO A 697 43.74 7.05 -19.07
C PRO A 697 43.07 8.32 -19.60
N VAL A 698 43.80 9.45 -19.62
CA VAL A 698 43.32 10.75 -20.13
C VAL A 698 44.37 11.35 -21.05
N THR A 699 43.95 11.82 -22.23
CA THR A 699 44.85 12.54 -23.16
C THR A 699 44.84 14.04 -22.84
N ILE A 700 46.01 14.58 -22.52
CA ILE A 700 46.18 16.00 -22.19
C ILE A 700 46.50 16.78 -23.47
N ASP A 701 45.78 17.89 -23.69
CA ASP A 701 46.01 18.80 -24.82
C ASP A 701 45.90 18.10 -26.19
N GLN A 702 44.67 17.68 -26.52
CA GLN A 702 44.33 16.85 -27.68
C GLN A 702 44.65 17.49 -29.04
N TRP A 703 44.64 18.83 -29.15
CA TRP A 703 44.94 19.57 -30.37
C TRP A 703 46.28 20.28 -30.26
N TYR A 704 47.22 20.03 -31.18
CA TYR A 704 48.56 20.59 -31.04
C TYR A 704 49.33 20.78 -32.35
N TRP A 705 50.35 21.63 -32.30
CA TRP A 705 51.21 21.95 -33.44
C TRP A 705 52.63 21.42 -33.24
N ILE A 706 53.20 20.77 -34.26
CA ILE A 706 54.63 20.44 -34.35
C ILE A 706 55.19 21.07 -35.62
N GLY A 707 55.87 22.21 -35.48
CA GLY A 707 56.29 23.02 -36.63
C GLY A 707 55.07 23.45 -37.46
N ASN A 708 55.06 23.09 -38.74
CA ASN A 708 53.96 23.41 -39.67
C ASN A 708 52.85 22.35 -39.74
N ALA A 709 52.87 21.35 -38.85
CA ALA A 709 51.88 20.27 -38.82
C ALA A 709 50.92 20.43 -37.63
N HIS A 710 49.62 20.32 -37.90
CA HIS A 710 48.55 20.36 -36.90
C HIS A 710 48.03 18.94 -36.64
N TYR A 711 47.91 18.56 -35.38
CA TYR A 711 47.54 17.22 -34.93
C TYR A 711 46.29 17.27 -34.04
N HIS A 712 45.51 16.19 -34.09
CA HIS A 712 44.56 15.82 -33.05
C HIS A 712 44.86 14.41 -32.54
N LYS A 713 44.63 14.18 -31.25
CA LYS A 713 44.53 12.85 -30.66
C LYS A 713 43.15 12.66 -30.05
N ASN A 714 42.53 11.52 -30.35
CA ASN A 714 41.28 11.14 -29.71
C ASN A 714 41.48 10.75 -28.24
N ASP A 715 40.38 10.43 -27.54
CA ASP A 715 40.39 10.02 -26.13
C ASP A 715 41.24 8.78 -25.85
N GLN A 716 41.49 7.94 -26.86
CA GLN A 716 42.33 6.75 -26.77
C GLN A 716 43.82 7.06 -27.01
N GLY A 717 44.18 8.33 -27.22
CA GLY A 717 45.55 8.75 -27.49
C GLY A 717 46.02 8.51 -28.92
N VAL A 718 45.14 8.09 -29.83
CA VAL A 718 45.45 7.81 -31.23
C VAL A 718 45.36 9.08 -32.05
N ILE A 719 46.37 9.32 -32.91
CA ILE A 719 46.34 10.43 -33.86
C ILE A 719 45.33 10.11 -34.97
N ASP A 720 44.23 10.83 -34.98
CA ASP A 720 43.11 10.70 -35.91
C ASP A 720 43.07 11.85 -36.94
N TYR A 721 43.78 12.94 -36.68
CA TYR A 721 43.95 14.07 -37.58
C TYR A 721 45.43 14.47 -37.67
N VAL A 722 45.89 14.69 -38.90
CA VAL A 722 47.14 15.40 -39.19
C VAL A 722 46.92 16.30 -40.39
N LEU A 723 47.37 17.55 -40.33
CA LEU A 723 47.48 18.44 -41.49
C LEU A 723 48.87 19.06 -41.53
N ASN A 724 49.70 18.61 -42.48
CA ASN A 724 50.98 19.22 -42.79
C ASN A 724 50.74 20.42 -43.71
N ASN A 725 50.97 21.64 -43.20
CA ASN A 725 50.68 22.86 -43.95
C ASN A 725 51.74 23.14 -45.04
N ALA A 726 51.67 22.37 -46.12
CA ALA A 726 52.56 22.51 -47.27
C ALA A 726 52.06 23.53 -48.30
N ASP A 727 52.99 24.20 -48.99
CA ASP A 727 52.69 25.09 -50.10
C ASP A 727 52.08 24.31 -51.27
N VAL A 728 51.05 24.88 -51.92
CA VAL A 728 50.50 24.35 -53.17
C VAL A 728 51.19 25.00 -54.37
N ILE A 729 51.60 24.20 -55.34
CA ILE A 729 52.31 24.64 -56.54
C ILE A 729 51.56 24.10 -57.76
N GLY A 730 51.10 24.99 -58.64
CA GLY A 730 50.51 24.61 -59.92
C GLY A 730 51.57 24.19 -60.93
N GLN A 731 51.30 23.20 -61.79
CA GLN A 731 52.22 22.74 -62.84
C GLN A 731 52.28 23.71 -64.03
N LEU A 732 51.16 24.36 -64.36
CA LEU A 732 51.03 25.28 -65.48
C LEU A 732 51.62 26.69 -65.20
N PRO A 733 52.01 27.44 -66.25
CA PRO A 733 52.11 27.01 -67.66
C PRO A 733 53.39 26.21 -68.00
N GLU A 734 54.39 26.20 -67.11
CA GLU A 734 55.75 25.74 -67.43
C GLU A 734 55.84 24.22 -67.65
N LEU A 735 55.02 23.43 -66.94
CA LEU A 735 55.04 21.98 -66.99
C LEU A 735 53.65 21.40 -67.32
N PRO A 736 53.18 21.54 -68.58
CA PRO A 736 51.86 21.07 -68.98
C PRO A 736 51.58 19.60 -68.66
N THR A 737 52.62 18.76 -68.69
CA THR A 737 52.55 17.32 -68.40
C THR A 737 53.40 16.91 -67.20
N GLY A 738 53.78 17.86 -66.32
CA GLY A 738 54.67 17.60 -65.18
C GLY A 738 53.97 17.49 -63.83
N CYS A 739 52.84 16.80 -63.75
CA CYS A 739 52.10 16.62 -62.49
C CYS A 739 52.98 15.95 -61.41
N GLU A 740 53.75 14.92 -61.79
CA GLU A 740 54.60 14.13 -60.89
C GLU A 740 55.73 14.96 -60.30
N ILE A 741 56.46 15.69 -61.13
CA ILE A 741 57.61 16.47 -60.66
C ILE A 741 57.16 17.71 -59.89
N THR A 742 56.00 18.28 -60.21
CA THR A 742 55.39 19.37 -59.44
C THR A 742 54.93 18.87 -58.06
N ALA A 743 54.30 17.69 -58.00
CA ALA A 743 53.95 17.04 -56.74
C ALA A 743 55.19 16.76 -55.87
N VAL A 744 56.26 16.22 -56.47
CA VAL A 744 57.54 16.01 -55.79
C VAL A 744 58.19 17.34 -55.37
N THR A 745 58.01 18.42 -56.12
CA THR A 745 58.46 19.76 -55.71
C THR A 745 57.78 20.19 -54.41
N MET A 746 56.46 20.01 -54.30
CA MET A 746 55.71 20.32 -53.07
C MET A 746 56.21 19.47 -51.89
N MET A 747 56.46 18.18 -52.11
CA MET A 747 57.02 17.27 -51.12
C MET A 747 58.42 17.70 -50.64
N LEU A 748 59.34 18.00 -51.56
CA LEU A 748 60.70 18.39 -51.24
C LEU A 748 60.77 19.77 -50.58
N ARG A 749 59.93 20.73 -50.99
CA ARG A 749 59.85 22.03 -50.31
C ARG A 749 59.36 21.90 -48.87
N TYR A 750 58.39 21.02 -48.61
CA TYR A 750 57.96 20.74 -47.24
C TYR A 750 59.05 20.05 -46.40
N ALA A 751 59.88 19.22 -47.04
CA ALA A 751 61.07 18.62 -46.43
C ALA A 751 62.18 19.65 -46.10
N GLY A 752 62.02 20.91 -46.54
CA GLY A 752 62.99 21.99 -46.32
C GLY A 752 63.97 22.22 -47.47
N CYS A 753 63.80 21.56 -48.63
CA CYS A 753 64.65 21.79 -49.79
C CYS A 753 64.26 23.07 -50.54
N ASP A 754 65.24 23.91 -50.85
CA ASP A 754 65.05 25.09 -51.71
C ASP A 754 65.11 24.70 -53.19
N VAL A 755 63.97 24.26 -53.72
CA VAL A 755 63.84 23.73 -55.08
C VAL A 755 62.60 24.29 -55.77
N ASN A 756 62.64 24.38 -57.10
CA ASN A 756 61.47 24.76 -57.90
C ASN A 756 61.15 23.70 -58.98
N LYS A 757 59.91 23.71 -59.46
CA LYS A 757 59.38 22.68 -60.38
C LYS A 757 60.17 22.56 -61.69
N VAL A 758 60.66 23.68 -62.24
CA VAL A 758 61.40 23.69 -63.52
C VAL A 758 62.80 23.11 -63.33
N GLN A 759 63.46 23.45 -62.23
CA GLN A 759 64.75 22.85 -61.85
C GLN A 759 64.62 21.33 -61.74
N LEU A 760 63.67 20.84 -60.93
CA LEU A 760 63.50 19.40 -60.73
C LEU A 760 63.09 18.68 -62.01
N ALA A 761 62.31 19.34 -62.89
CA ALA A 761 61.97 18.80 -64.20
C ALA A 761 63.18 18.61 -65.12
N ASN A 762 64.21 19.46 -65.00
CA ASN A 762 65.47 19.34 -65.74
C ASN A 762 66.40 18.27 -65.14
N GLU A 763 66.36 18.08 -63.83
CA GLU A 763 67.14 17.05 -63.12
C GLU A 763 66.55 15.64 -63.30
N MET A 764 65.24 15.55 -63.56
CA MET A 764 64.53 14.29 -63.73
C MET A 764 65.05 13.50 -64.97
N PRO A 765 65.46 12.23 -64.79
CA PRO A 765 65.92 11.38 -65.88
C PRO A 765 64.89 11.25 -67.01
N ARG A 766 65.37 10.98 -68.23
CA ARG A 766 64.56 10.72 -69.42
C ARG A 766 64.73 9.27 -69.86
N SER A 767 63.62 8.60 -70.14
CA SER A 767 63.63 7.20 -70.57
C SER A 767 62.38 6.86 -71.36
N SER A 768 62.43 5.82 -72.20
CA SER A 768 61.23 5.21 -72.77
C SER A 768 60.49 4.30 -71.77
N ASP A 769 61.15 3.91 -70.68
CA ASP A 769 60.55 3.18 -69.55
C ASP A 769 60.23 4.16 -68.41
N PRO A 770 58.94 4.35 -68.04
CA PRO A 770 58.51 5.28 -67.00
C PRO A 770 59.10 4.95 -65.61
N ASN A 771 59.57 3.72 -65.36
CA ASN A 771 60.24 3.37 -64.10
C ASN A 771 61.71 3.79 -64.04
N GLN A 772 62.30 4.24 -65.15
CA GLN A 772 63.70 4.66 -65.23
C GLN A 772 63.86 6.16 -65.53
N GLY A 773 62.77 6.84 -65.90
CA GLY A 773 62.75 8.27 -66.19
C GLY A 773 61.45 8.69 -66.85
N PHE A 774 61.26 9.99 -67.05
CA PHE A 774 60.06 10.53 -67.67
C PHE A 774 59.99 10.21 -69.16
N VAL A 775 58.84 9.71 -69.60
CA VAL A 775 58.58 9.37 -71.01
C VAL A 775 58.26 10.66 -71.78
N GLY A 776 59.13 11.02 -72.71
CA GLY A 776 59.05 12.28 -73.47
C GLY A 776 59.50 13.49 -72.63
N SER A 777 58.74 14.59 -72.68
CA SER A 777 59.09 15.86 -72.01
C SER A 777 57.91 16.43 -71.21
N PRO A 778 58.11 16.94 -69.98
CA PRO A 778 57.06 17.47 -69.13
C PRO A 778 56.70 18.92 -69.52
N PHE A 779 57.51 19.54 -70.39
CA PHE A 779 57.38 20.89 -70.93
C PHE A 779 56.49 20.93 -72.18
N THR A 780 56.08 19.77 -72.70
CA THR A 780 55.30 19.68 -73.95
C THR A 780 53.81 19.75 -73.67
N ASN A 781 53.09 20.59 -74.43
CA ASN A 781 51.64 20.80 -74.36
C ASN A 781 50.81 19.63 -74.95
N TYR A 782 51.43 18.64 -75.58
CA TYR A 782 50.75 17.54 -76.28
C TYR A 782 51.59 16.25 -76.28
N GLY A 783 50.91 15.12 -76.08
CA GLY A 783 51.49 13.78 -76.17
C GLY A 783 50.69 12.78 -75.36
N TYR A 784 50.40 11.62 -75.95
CA TYR A 784 49.76 10.50 -75.25
C TYR A 784 50.84 9.66 -74.55
N GLY A 785 50.60 9.28 -73.29
CA GLY A 785 51.53 8.45 -72.52
C GLY A 785 52.78 9.17 -72.00
N LEU A 786 52.69 10.50 -71.77
CA LEU A 786 53.75 11.29 -71.11
C LEU A 786 53.56 11.24 -69.61
N TRP A 787 54.38 10.46 -68.92
CA TRP A 787 54.32 10.29 -67.46
C TRP A 787 55.63 9.70 -66.94
N VAL A 788 55.76 9.66 -65.62
CA VAL A 788 56.86 8.99 -64.94
C VAL A 788 56.34 8.21 -63.74
N ALA A 789 56.83 6.99 -63.54
CA ALA A 789 56.48 6.17 -62.38
C ALA A 789 57.36 6.55 -61.17
N PRO A 790 57.00 6.15 -59.94
CA PRO A 790 57.80 6.41 -58.74
C PRO A 790 59.30 6.07 -58.90
N GLY A 791 59.62 4.95 -59.56
CA GLY A 791 60.99 4.52 -59.82
C GLY A 791 61.81 5.52 -60.62
N GLY A 792 61.21 6.20 -61.60
CA GLY A 792 61.88 7.16 -62.46
C GLY A 792 62.13 8.52 -61.80
N VAL A 793 61.31 8.90 -60.81
CA VAL A 793 61.47 10.16 -60.05
C VAL A 793 62.27 9.98 -58.77
N ALA A 794 62.29 8.77 -58.19
CA ALA A 794 63.00 8.47 -56.95
C ALA A 794 64.48 8.93 -56.92
N PRO A 795 65.28 8.86 -58.01
CA PRO A 795 66.63 9.41 -58.03
C PRO A 795 66.69 10.90 -57.75
N VAL A 796 65.70 11.69 -58.21
CA VAL A 796 65.60 13.13 -57.92
C VAL A 796 65.35 13.35 -56.45
N VAL A 797 64.38 12.63 -55.87
CA VAL A 797 64.09 12.72 -54.42
C VAL A 797 65.33 12.37 -53.60
N ARG A 798 65.99 11.26 -53.92
CA ARG A 798 67.21 10.81 -53.23
C ARG A 798 68.35 11.82 -53.32
N ALA A 799 68.48 12.55 -54.44
CA ALA A 799 69.51 13.57 -54.59
C ALA A 799 69.34 14.76 -53.65
N HIS A 800 68.09 15.09 -53.26
CA HIS A 800 67.77 16.27 -52.44
C HIS A 800 67.61 15.98 -50.94
N VAL A 801 67.01 14.85 -50.57
CA VAL A 801 66.76 14.49 -49.15
C VAL A 801 67.53 13.25 -48.70
N GLY A 802 68.39 12.69 -49.55
CA GLY A 802 69.27 11.56 -49.23
C GLY A 802 68.61 10.18 -49.34
N THR A 803 67.29 10.10 -49.15
CA THR A 803 66.48 8.89 -49.26
C THR A 803 65.32 9.07 -50.23
N ALA A 804 64.77 7.96 -50.72
CA ALA A 804 63.53 7.95 -51.48
C ALA A 804 62.83 6.62 -51.19
N ASP A 805 61.57 6.69 -50.81
CA ASP A 805 60.78 5.54 -50.37
C ASP A 805 59.64 5.29 -51.35
N ILE A 806 59.78 4.26 -52.18
CA ILE A 806 58.76 3.86 -53.15
C ILE A 806 57.74 2.99 -52.41
N MET A 807 56.63 3.61 -52.03
CA MET A 807 55.58 2.99 -51.21
C MET A 807 54.45 2.40 -52.07
N THR A 808 54.77 1.94 -53.28
CA THR A 808 53.76 1.40 -54.20
C THR A 808 53.13 0.14 -53.62
N GLY A 809 51.79 0.10 -53.55
CA GLY A 809 51.04 -1.02 -52.96
C GLY A 809 51.02 -1.06 -51.43
N CYS A 810 51.46 0.01 -50.74
CA CYS A 810 51.43 0.05 -49.28
C CYS A 810 50.00 0.10 -48.70
N SER A 811 49.86 -0.03 -47.38
CA SER A 811 48.57 0.16 -46.73
C SER A 811 48.24 1.65 -46.56
N ILE A 812 46.96 1.98 -46.42
CA ILE A 812 46.53 3.34 -46.00
C ILE A 812 47.23 3.74 -44.69
N GLN A 813 47.43 2.79 -43.77
CA GLN A 813 48.13 3.05 -42.52
C GLN A 813 49.59 3.48 -42.75
N ALA A 814 50.32 2.83 -43.66
CA ALA A 814 51.69 3.24 -43.98
C ALA A 814 51.76 4.66 -44.54
N ILE A 815 50.76 5.08 -45.32
CA ILE A 815 50.62 6.48 -45.77
C ILE A 815 50.37 7.41 -44.58
N LYS A 816 49.43 7.05 -43.69
CA LYS A 816 49.16 7.83 -42.47
C LYS A 816 50.42 7.96 -41.60
N ASP A 817 51.20 6.91 -41.45
CA ASP A 817 52.44 6.90 -40.67
C ASP A 817 53.47 7.89 -41.24
N LYS A 818 53.63 7.97 -42.57
CA LYS A 818 54.46 9.02 -43.19
C LYS A 818 53.94 10.42 -42.88
N LEU A 819 52.64 10.65 -43.03
CA LEU A 819 52.02 11.95 -42.78
C LEU A 819 52.12 12.37 -41.31
N ILE A 820 51.95 11.43 -40.37
CA ILE A 820 52.19 11.63 -38.92
C ILE A 820 53.63 12.05 -38.68
N ASN A 821 54.58 11.43 -39.38
CA ASN A 821 56.00 11.75 -39.29
C ASN A 821 56.42 12.98 -40.11
N ARG A 822 55.46 13.76 -40.63
CA ARG A 822 55.67 14.98 -41.43
C ARG A 822 56.40 14.73 -42.76
N HIS A 823 56.28 13.53 -43.31
CA HIS A 823 56.76 13.17 -44.64
C HIS A 823 55.56 13.15 -45.58
N LEU A 824 55.49 14.09 -46.53
CA LEU A 824 54.42 14.10 -47.51
C LEU A 824 54.53 12.90 -48.45
N VAL A 825 53.41 12.50 -49.04
CA VAL A 825 53.35 11.33 -49.91
C VAL A 825 52.79 11.73 -51.27
N CYS A 826 53.61 11.65 -52.32
CA CYS A 826 53.14 11.79 -53.69
C CYS A 826 52.45 10.49 -54.11
N VAL A 827 51.26 10.59 -54.69
CA VAL A 827 50.43 9.44 -55.08
C VAL A 827 49.88 9.66 -56.48
N TRP A 828 49.89 8.60 -57.29
CA TRP A 828 49.31 8.64 -58.62
C TRP A 828 47.86 8.17 -58.57
N GLN A 829 46.98 8.91 -59.21
CA GLN A 829 45.53 8.76 -59.16
C GLN A 829 45.01 8.56 -60.59
N GLY A 830 44.33 7.45 -60.84
CA GLY A 830 43.68 7.18 -62.11
C GLY A 830 42.36 7.93 -62.25
N ASN A 831 42.02 8.32 -63.48
CA ASN A 831 40.73 8.95 -63.85
C ASN A 831 40.43 10.27 -63.12
N MET A 832 41.46 11.02 -62.74
CA MET A 832 41.31 12.33 -62.09
C MET A 832 41.45 13.45 -63.12
N HIS A 833 40.53 14.41 -63.12
CA HIS A 833 40.44 15.52 -64.10
C HIS A 833 40.37 15.08 -65.57
N GLY A 834 39.93 13.85 -65.83
CA GLY A 834 39.92 13.25 -67.17
C GLY A 834 41.26 12.68 -67.62
N PHE A 835 42.29 12.70 -66.77
CA PHE A 835 43.58 12.07 -67.05
C PHE A 835 43.58 10.58 -66.67
N GLY A 836 44.23 9.75 -67.50
CA GLY A 836 44.43 8.34 -67.20
C GLY A 836 45.34 8.11 -65.98
N THR A 837 46.27 9.04 -65.74
CA THR A 837 47.13 9.12 -64.55
C THR A 837 47.32 10.60 -64.18
N HIS A 838 47.23 10.93 -62.90
CA HIS A 838 47.48 12.27 -62.34
C HIS A 838 48.13 12.15 -60.97
N THR A 839 49.17 12.93 -60.69
CA THR A 839 49.89 12.83 -59.41
C THR A 839 49.61 14.02 -58.52
N ILE A 840 49.24 13.73 -57.27
CA ILE A 840 48.94 14.70 -56.21
C ILE A 840 49.86 14.46 -55.01
N THR A 841 49.98 15.45 -54.13
CA THR A 841 50.76 15.33 -52.88
C THR A 841 49.83 15.28 -51.68
N LEU A 842 49.75 14.14 -51.00
CA LEU A 842 49.01 14.02 -49.75
C LEU A 842 49.71 14.83 -48.66
N THR A 843 48.93 15.64 -47.95
CA THR A 843 49.39 16.57 -46.90
C THR A 843 48.88 16.19 -45.52
N GLY A 844 47.89 15.33 -45.41
CA GLY A 844 47.32 14.99 -44.11
C GLY A 844 46.14 14.07 -44.21
N PHE A 845 45.52 13.76 -43.07
CA PHE A 845 44.27 13.01 -43.01
C PHE A 845 43.41 13.47 -41.84
N ASN A 846 42.15 13.08 -41.90
CA ASN A 846 41.24 13.01 -40.76
C ASN A 846 40.55 11.63 -40.75
N ASP A 847 39.55 11.43 -39.89
CA ASP A 847 38.79 10.18 -39.82
C ASP A 847 38.11 9.77 -41.13
N GLY A 848 37.83 10.72 -42.02
CA GLY A 848 37.09 10.47 -43.25
C GLY A 848 37.94 10.28 -44.50
N GLY A 849 39.18 10.79 -44.53
CA GLY A 849 39.94 10.85 -45.77
C GLY A 849 41.27 11.60 -45.70
N PHE A 850 41.85 11.86 -46.86
CA PHE A 850 43.14 12.53 -47.02
C PHE A 850 42.98 13.99 -47.48
N PHE A 851 43.77 14.87 -46.89
CA PHE A 851 44.07 16.20 -47.43
C PHE A 851 45.18 16.07 -48.47
N TYR A 852 45.10 16.83 -49.57
CA TYR A 852 46.10 16.81 -50.62
C TYR A 852 46.24 18.18 -51.31
N ASN A 853 47.41 18.38 -51.92
CA ASN A 853 47.67 19.50 -52.82
C ASN A 853 47.66 18.99 -54.27
N ASP A 854 46.93 19.70 -55.13
CA ASP A 854 46.75 19.31 -56.53
C ASP A 854 47.55 20.22 -57.47
N PRO A 855 48.53 19.69 -58.23
CA PRO A 855 49.32 20.50 -59.14
C PRO A 855 48.54 20.95 -60.38
N TRP A 856 47.42 20.31 -60.74
CA TRP A 856 46.63 20.72 -61.90
C TRP A 856 45.77 21.94 -61.60
N THR A 857 45.05 21.92 -60.49
CA THR A 857 44.14 23.00 -60.07
C THR A 857 44.83 24.08 -59.25
N ALA A 858 46.05 23.81 -58.74
CA ALA A 858 46.78 24.67 -57.80
C ALA A 858 46.00 24.95 -56.50
N THR A 859 45.22 23.96 -56.03
CA THR A 859 44.42 24.07 -54.79
C THR A 859 44.81 23.02 -53.75
N LYS A 860 44.52 23.34 -52.48
CA LYS A 860 44.46 22.35 -51.39
C LYS A 860 43.04 21.79 -51.36
N ASP A 861 42.90 20.48 -51.27
CA ASP A 861 41.60 19.82 -51.32
C ASP A 861 41.58 18.57 -50.42
N TRP A 862 40.44 17.89 -50.33
CA TRP A 862 40.23 16.71 -49.52
C TRP A 862 39.43 15.66 -50.29
N MET A 863 39.75 14.38 -50.07
CA MET A 863 38.95 13.28 -50.60
C MET A 863 38.78 12.17 -49.57
N SER A 864 37.63 11.50 -49.60
CA SER A 864 37.35 10.35 -48.73
C SER A 864 38.30 9.19 -49.02
N PHE A 865 38.54 8.33 -48.02
CA PHE A 865 39.38 7.13 -48.21
C PHE A 865 38.90 6.23 -49.35
N GLY A 866 37.58 6.10 -49.53
CA GLY A 866 37.00 5.32 -50.62
C GLY A 866 37.29 5.90 -52.01
N THR A 867 37.15 7.22 -52.17
CA THR A 867 37.48 7.91 -53.42
C THR A 867 38.97 7.82 -53.72
N PHE A 868 39.82 8.07 -52.71
CA PHE A 868 41.26 7.92 -52.81
C PHE A 868 41.64 6.51 -53.26
N TYR A 869 41.18 5.48 -52.54
CA TYR A 869 41.59 4.11 -52.82
C TYR A 869 41.12 3.65 -54.21
N THR A 870 39.91 4.04 -54.63
CA THR A 870 39.39 3.70 -55.97
C THR A 870 40.28 4.23 -57.08
N ARG A 871 40.67 5.51 -57.00
CA ARG A 871 41.53 6.17 -57.99
C ARG A 871 42.98 5.72 -57.89
N TRP A 872 43.50 5.54 -56.68
CA TRP A 872 44.83 5.02 -56.43
C TRP A 872 44.99 3.58 -56.97
N ASN A 873 43.98 2.73 -56.76
CA ASN A 873 43.96 1.37 -57.29
C ASN A 873 43.85 1.32 -58.82
N ALA A 874 43.14 2.28 -59.43
CA ALA A 874 43.08 2.42 -60.87
C ALA A 874 44.45 2.76 -61.50
N ASP A 875 45.39 3.30 -60.73
CA ASP A 875 46.76 3.57 -61.17
C ASP A 875 47.82 2.77 -60.37
N ALA A 876 47.56 1.48 -60.22
CA ALA A 876 48.47 0.48 -59.64
C ALA A 876 48.99 0.81 -58.22
N GLN A 877 48.25 1.62 -57.46
CA GLN A 877 48.55 2.00 -56.08
C GLN A 877 49.95 2.62 -55.93
N ARG A 878 50.37 3.43 -56.91
CA ARG A 878 51.70 4.05 -56.90
C ARG A 878 51.79 5.17 -55.87
N ALA A 879 52.86 5.14 -55.07
CA ALA A 879 53.16 6.16 -54.08
C ALA A 879 54.68 6.33 -53.91
N LEU A 880 55.09 7.54 -53.54
CA LEU A 880 56.47 7.94 -53.31
C LEU A 880 56.54 8.91 -52.13
N SER A 881 57.45 8.66 -51.20
CA SER A 881 57.83 9.56 -50.12
C SER A 881 59.36 9.54 -49.93
N TYR A 882 59.87 9.98 -48.79
CA TYR A 882 61.29 9.94 -48.44
C TYR A 882 61.57 9.39 -47.05
#